data_AF-A0A1Y4DZ23-F1
#
_entry.id   AF-A0A1Y4DZ23-F1
#
_cell.length_a   1.000
_cell.length_b   1.000
_cell.length_c   1.000
_cell.angle_alpha   90.00
_cell.angle_beta   90.00
_cell.angle_gamma   90.00
#
_symmetry.space_group_name_H-M   'P 1'
#
loop_
_entity.id
_entity.type
_entity.pdbx_description
1 polymer ?
#
loop_
_entity_poly.entity_id
_entity_poly.type
_entity_poly.pdbx_seq_one_letter_code
_entity_poly.pdbx_strand_id
1 'polypeptide(L)'
;MRQFKTESKKLLDLMINSIYTNKEIFLRELISNASDAVDKLNFKSLTDDSMHVEQGDLAIRIAFDRDARTITISDNGIGMTADELERNLGTIAHSGSEEFKTENAESQGDAIDIIGQFGVGFYSAFMVAKRVRVVSRAFGADEANVWESDGLEGYTIEPGERADHGTDVILTLRDDVAGENGEEGENYSRYLSEWALKDLVKRYSNYVRYPIQMMVTKSRQKPKPEDAGDDYQPEYEDYQELETVNSMTPIWKKRREDVEDADYHEFYKATFHDFEDPARTISFHAEGALEYDALLFIPGRAPFDLYSKDYEKGLALYSSNVMIMEKCADLVPDYYNFVRGVVDSADVSLNISRETLQQNRQLRAIARRIEKRITSDLEDMRDNDREAYEKFFESFGRGLKYGIYASYGAKAGELADLLLFWSAKEQKMVTLAEYVKAMPEDQKAIYYAAGDDRERLAKMPVVTGVLARGYDVLLLTQDVDEFTFQSMREYVAKDCPKVYEDEAAREAAAKAVADGAEPELEDRHLELKNVATGDLDLASEDEKKEAEEATREHSDLFDAMKEALGGNVQKVAVSARLGENDTPAVITTEGPLSLEMEKVLKRGPEGDVEGMPTAQRVLELNGKSPVFGKLVAAQEAGDADKVKLYTGLLYDQALLVEGILPEDPVAFAKNVCELM
;
A
#
# COMPACT_ATOMS: atom_id res chain seq x y z
N MET A 1 -17.75 32.77 -25.98
CA MET A 1 -17.29 32.06 -24.78
C MET A 1 -17.16 33.09 -23.67
N ARG A 2 -17.75 32.85 -22.48
CA ARG A 2 -17.60 33.75 -21.32
C ARG A 2 -16.66 33.06 -20.33
N GLN A 3 -15.65 33.77 -19.83
CA GLN A 3 -14.76 33.25 -18.80
C GLN A 3 -15.49 33.17 -17.45
N PHE A 4 -15.13 32.17 -16.65
CA PHE A 4 -15.56 32.10 -15.25
C PHE A 4 -15.01 33.30 -14.47
N LYS A 5 -15.77 33.75 -13.48
CA LYS A 5 -15.37 34.80 -12.53
C LYS A 5 -15.30 34.18 -11.14
N THR A 6 -14.38 34.66 -10.31
CA THR A 6 -14.22 34.17 -8.94
C THR A 6 -14.20 35.31 -7.94
N GLU A 7 -14.76 35.09 -6.75
CA GLU A 7 -14.71 36.05 -5.64
C GLU A 7 -13.44 35.80 -4.81
N SER A 8 -12.43 36.64 -5.00
CA SER A 8 -11.10 36.50 -4.39
C SER A 8 -11.15 36.39 -2.86
N LYS A 9 -12.05 37.17 -2.22
CA LYS A 9 -12.22 37.16 -0.76
C LYS A 9 -12.74 35.82 -0.22
N LYS A 10 -13.72 35.20 -0.91
CA LYS A 10 -14.23 33.88 -0.51
C LYS A 10 -13.24 32.76 -0.80
N LEU A 11 -12.46 32.88 -1.87
CA LEU A 11 -11.37 31.95 -2.16
C LEU A 11 -10.32 31.96 -1.06
N LEU A 12 -9.88 33.14 -0.64
CA LEU A 12 -8.88 33.29 0.41
C LEU A 12 -9.41 32.77 1.75
N ASP A 13 -10.67 33.08 2.08
CA ASP A 13 -11.35 32.58 3.28
C ASP A 13 -11.44 31.04 3.30
N LEU A 14 -11.80 30.43 2.17
CA LEU A 14 -11.85 28.97 2.02
C LEU A 14 -10.45 28.34 2.13
N MET A 15 -9.43 28.98 1.57
CA MET A 15 -8.04 28.53 1.72
C MET A 15 -7.56 28.58 3.18
N ILE A 16 -7.85 29.67 3.89
CA ILE A 16 -7.42 29.88 5.27
C ILE A 16 -8.17 28.97 6.25
N ASN A 17 -9.48 28.78 6.04
CA ASN A 17 -10.36 28.14 7.02
C ASN A 17 -10.84 26.73 6.65
N SER A 18 -10.61 26.24 5.41
CA SER A 18 -11.17 24.96 4.96
C SER A 18 -10.19 24.00 4.31
N ILE A 19 -9.07 24.46 3.73
CA ILE A 19 -8.11 23.58 3.03
C ILE A 19 -7.07 22.99 3.99
N TYR A 20 -6.59 23.78 4.95
CA TYR A 20 -5.56 23.37 5.89
C TYR A 20 -6.14 23.10 7.27
N THR A 21 -6.02 21.87 7.74
CA THR A 21 -6.43 21.47 9.10
C THR A 21 -5.38 21.82 10.16
N ASN A 22 -4.09 21.80 9.82
CA ASN A 22 -3.00 22.16 10.73
C ASN A 22 -2.41 23.54 10.38
N LYS A 23 -2.53 24.50 11.31
CA LYS A 23 -2.02 25.85 11.15
C LYS A 23 -0.49 25.94 11.10
N GLU A 24 0.21 24.92 11.58
CA GLU A 24 1.68 24.83 11.58
C GLU A 24 2.30 24.81 10.19
N ILE A 25 1.51 24.45 9.16
CA ILE A 25 1.94 24.33 7.77
C ILE A 25 2.44 25.67 7.20
N PHE A 26 2.04 26.82 7.76
CA PHE A 26 2.48 28.14 7.28
C PHE A 26 4.01 28.23 7.16
N LEU A 27 4.75 27.68 8.13
CA LEU A 27 6.21 27.77 8.15
C LEU A 27 6.83 26.91 7.06
N ARG A 28 6.26 25.71 6.81
CA ARG A 28 6.67 24.82 5.71
C ARG A 28 6.55 25.53 4.37
N GLU A 29 5.40 26.13 4.09
CA GLU A 29 5.13 26.80 2.82
C GLU A 29 6.08 27.99 2.58
N LEU A 30 6.34 28.79 3.63
CA LEU A 30 7.22 29.95 3.52
C LEU A 30 8.69 29.56 3.35
N ILE A 31 9.16 28.53 4.07
CA ILE A 31 10.51 27.99 3.88
C ILE A 31 10.66 27.37 2.48
N SER A 32 9.62 26.69 1.98
CA SER A 32 9.62 26.14 0.62
C SER A 32 9.77 27.24 -0.43
N ASN A 33 9.03 28.34 -0.31
CA ASN A 33 9.13 29.47 -1.22
C ASN A 33 10.52 30.14 -1.15
N ALA A 34 11.09 30.24 0.06
CA ALA A 34 12.45 30.73 0.25
C ALA A 34 13.49 29.81 -0.41
N SER A 35 13.35 28.48 -0.28
CA SER A 35 14.21 27.51 -0.97
C SER A 35 14.13 27.67 -2.49
N ASP A 36 12.93 27.72 -3.06
CA ASP A 36 12.72 27.95 -4.50
C ASP A 36 13.40 29.25 -4.98
N ALA A 37 13.34 30.32 -4.19
CA ALA A 37 13.98 31.59 -4.53
C ALA A 37 15.51 31.48 -4.56
N VAL A 38 16.08 30.70 -3.64
CA VAL A 38 17.51 30.41 -3.59
C VAL A 38 17.91 29.50 -4.75
N ASP A 39 17.13 28.46 -5.05
CA ASP A 39 17.36 27.56 -6.20
C ASP A 39 17.33 28.31 -7.53
N LYS A 40 16.38 29.25 -7.72
CA LYS A 40 16.34 30.11 -8.92
C LYS A 40 17.60 30.95 -9.07
N LEU A 41 18.11 31.53 -7.98
CA LEU A 41 19.34 32.32 -8.01
C LEU A 41 20.55 31.44 -8.33
N ASN A 42 20.65 30.30 -7.65
CA ASN A 42 21.71 29.33 -7.87
C ASN A 42 21.72 28.88 -9.35
N PHE A 43 20.57 28.48 -9.89
CA PHE A 43 20.43 28.11 -11.30
C PHE A 43 20.90 29.23 -12.23
N LYS A 44 20.42 30.46 -12.03
CA LYS A 44 20.84 31.59 -12.88
C LYS A 44 22.35 31.82 -12.83
N SER A 45 22.96 31.72 -11.65
CA SER A 45 24.42 31.87 -11.48
C SER A 45 25.25 30.80 -12.18
N LEU A 46 24.68 29.60 -12.39
CA LEU A 46 25.33 28.51 -13.14
C LEU A 46 25.17 28.66 -14.65
N THR A 47 24.17 29.43 -15.11
CA THR A 47 23.87 29.65 -16.53
C THR A 47 24.38 30.99 -17.08
N ASP A 48 24.63 31.97 -16.22
CA ASP A 48 25.11 33.31 -16.57
C ASP A 48 26.44 33.60 -15.86
N ASP A 49 27.54 33.49 -16.60
CA ASP A 49 28.91 33.71 -16.11
C ASP A 49 29.15 35.15 -15.56
N SER A 50 28.23 36.09 -15.82
CA SER A 50 28.32 37.46 -15.28
C SER A 50 27.76 37.60 -13.87
N MET A 51 27.03 36.58 -13.38
CA MET A 51 26.49 36.56 -12.03
C MET A 51 27.50 35.95 -11.05
N HIS A 52 27.93 36.74 -10.07
CA HIS A 52 28.79 36.26 -8.98
C HIS A 52 27.94 36.05 -7.73
N VAL A 53 27.69 34.78 -7.39
CA VAL A 53 26.98 34.36 -6.17
C VAL A 53 27.89 33.44 -5.37
N GLU A 54 28.20 33.81 -4.13
CA GLU A 54 28.93 32.94 -3.22
C GLU A 54 27.99 31.87 -2.66
N GLN A 55 28.09 30.65 -3.20
CA GLN A 55 27.19 29.54 -2.87
C GLN A 55 27.17 29.18 -1.38
N GLY A 56 28.28 29.40 -0.67
CA GLY A 56 28.38 29.17 0.78
C GLY A 56 27.57 30.14 1.64
N ASP A 57 27.13 31.26 1.08
CA ASP A 57 26.40 32.31 1.80
C ASP A 57 24.88 32.17 1.67
N LEU A 58 24.39 31.31 0.77
CA LEU A 58 22.97 31.09 0.55
C LEU A 58 22.33 30.43 1.78
N ALA A 59 21.32 31.09 2.36
CA ALA A 59 20.67 30.65 3.59
C ALA A 59 19.24 31.17 3.71
N ILE A 60 18.44 30.45 4.48
CA ILE A 60 17.10 30.87 4.92
C ILE A 60 17.22 31.19 6.40
N ARG A 61 16.78 32.38 6.82
CA ARG A 61 16.87 32.84 8.21
C ARG A 61 15.48 32.99 8.80
N ILE A 62 15.30 32.49 10.02
CA ILE A 62 14.05 32.60 10.78
C ILE A 62 14.33 33.41 12.04
N ALA A 63 13.53 34.44 12.26
CA ALA A 63 13.57 35.27 13.46
C ALA A 63 12.16 35.49 14.00
N PHE A 64 12.05 35.80 15.29
CA PHE A 64 10.80 36.21 15.92
C PHE A 64 11.04 37.36 16.90
N ASP A 65 10.02 38.19 17.08
CA ASP A 65 9.99 39.29 18.05
C ASP A 65 8.72 39.16 18.88
N ARG A 66 8.89 38.97 20.19
CA ARG A 66 7.78 38.79 21.13
C ARG A 66 7.00 40.09 21.36
N ASP A 67 7.70 41.21 21.39
CA ASP A 67 7.12 42.52 21.70
C ASP A 67 6.34 43.04 20.50
N ALA A 68 6.89 42.89 19.29
CA ALA A 68 6.21 43.21 18.04
C ALA A 68 5.20 42.14 17.59
N ARG A 69 5.21 40.96 18.22
CA ARG A 69 4.45 39.76 17.83
C ARG A 69 4.68 39.37 16.38
N THR A 70 5.92 39.39 15.92
CA THR A 70 6.27 39.09 14.53
C THR A 70 7.12 37.84 14.37
N ILE A 71 6.95 37.15 13.25
CA ILE A 71 7.88 36.14 12.74
C ILE A 71 8.40 36.63 11.39
N THR A 72 9.69 36.52 11.16
CA THR A 72 10.34 36.90 9.90
C THR A 72 11.02 35.69 9.30
N ILE A 73 10.67 35.36 8.05
CA ILE A 73 11.37 34.39 7.22
C ILE A 73 12.11 35.20 6.16
N SER A 74 13.43 35.14 6.18
CA SER A 74 14.31 35.86 5.26
C SER A 74 15.07 34.88 4.38
N ASP A 75 15.13 35.12 3.08
CA ASP A 75 16.05 34.45 2.17
C ASP A 75 16.98 35.48 1.50
N ASN A 76 18.13 35.01 1.05
CA ASN A 76 19.00 35.73 0.12
C ASN A 76 18.95 35.11 -1.27
N GLY A 77 17.76 34.68 -1.72
CA GLY A 77 17.52 34.17 -3.05
C GLY A 77 17.40 35.26 -4.10
N ILE A 78 16.73 34.94 -5.21
CA ILE A 78 16.65 35.81 -6.40
C ILE A 78 15.87 37.11 -6.17
N GLY A 79 15.00 37.15 -5.16
CA GLY A 79 14.12 38.29 -4.87
C GLY A 79 13.06 38.55 -5.96
N MET A 80 12.29 39.62 -5.80
CA MET A 80 11.20 40.02 -6.70
C MET A 80 11.22 41.52 -6.97
N THR A 81 10.90 41.88 -8.20
CA THR A 81 10.57 43.25 -8.63
C THR A 81 9.14 43.63 -8.22
N ALA A 82 8.75 44.90 -8.37
CA ALA A 82 7.38 45.35 -8.11
C ALA A 82 6.34 44.59 -8.96
N ASP A 83 6.63 44.39 -10.25
CA ASP A 83 5.76 43.67 -11.18
C ASP A 83 5.64 42.18 -10.79
N GLU A 84 6.74 41.56 -10.34
CA GLU A 84 6.72 40.18 -9.86
C GLU A 84 5.97 40.04 -8.53
N LEU A 85 6.06 41.02 -7.62
CA LEU A 85 5.25 41.06 -6.40
C LEU A 85 3.76 41.14 -6.74
N GLU A 86 3.38 42.01 -7.67
CA GLU A 86 1.98 42.14 -8.14
C GLU A 86 1.49 40.84 -8.78
N ARG A 87 2.29 40.26 -9.67
CA ARG A 87 1.93 39.06 -10.41
C ARG A 87 1.90 37.80 -9.52
N ASN A 88 2.94 37.58 -8.72
CA ASN A 88 3.14 36.35 -7.94
C ASN A 88 2.38 36.34 -6.61
N LEU A 89 2.34 37.47 -5.89
CA LEU A 89 1.68 37.56 -4.59
C LEU A 89 0.30 38.23 -4.67
N GLY A 90 0.03 39.00 -5.72
CA GLY A 90 -1.27 39.62 -5.95
C GLY A 90 -2.29 38.74 -6.65
N THR A 91 -1.85 37.66 -7.32
CA THR A 91 -2.73 36.72 -8.02
C THR A 91 -2.81 35.39 -7.27
N ILE A 92 -4.02 34.98 -6.87
CA ILE A 92 -4.25 33.67 -6.25
C ILE A 92 -4.17 32.58 -7.32
N ALA A 93 -3.53 31.46 -6.97
CA ALA A 93 -3.30 30.31 -7.87
C ALA A 93 -2.39 30.63 -9.07
N HIS A 94 -1.42 31.51 -8.85
CA HIS A 94 -0.34 31.81 -9.79
C HIS A 94 1.01 31.50 -9.14
N SER A 95 1.86 30.72 -9.81
CA SER A 95 3.18 30.35 -9.30
C SER A 95 4.27 30.76 -10.28
N GLY A 96 5.03 31.80 -9.94
CA GLY A 96 6.26 32.13 -10.67
C GLY A 96 7.36 31.07 -10.52
N SER A 97 7.21 30.11 -9.60
CA SER A 97 8.05 28.91 -9.51
C SER A 97 7.71 27.90 -10.61
N GLU A 98 6.43 27.66 -10.86
CA GLU A 98 5.98 26.79 -11.94
C GLU A 98 6.30 27.37 -13.33
N GLU A 99 6.14 28.68 -13.50
CA GLU A 99 6.55 29.36 -14.74
C GLU A 99 8.04 29.20 -15.00
N PHE A 100 8.87 29.45 -13.98
CA PHE A 100 10.32 29.29 -14.09
C PHE A 100 10.71 27.86 -14.48
N LYS A 101 10.08 26.86 -13.85
CA LYS A 101 10.30 25.45 -14.19
C LYS A 101 9.90 25.17 -15.64
N THR A 102 8.75 25.67 -16.08
CA THR A 102 8.24 25.47 -17.45
C THR A 102 9.14 26.12 -18.49
N GLU A 103 9.58 27.36 -18.27
CA GLU A 103 10.44 28.11 -19.19
C GLU A 103 11.83 27.50 -19.37
N ASN A 104 12.33 26.80 -18.35
CA ASN A 104 13.67 26.21 -18.35
C ASN A 104 13.65 24.68 -18.57
N ALA A 105 12.48 24.10 -18.86
CA ALA A 105 12.35 22.66 -19.10
C ALA A 105 13.15 22.17 -20.33
N GLU A 106 13.35 23.02 -21.35
CA GLU A 106 14.08 22.65 -22.57
C GLU A 106 15.62 22.72 -22.43
N SER A 107 16.15 23.52 -21.50
CA SER A 107 17.59 23.77 -21.37
C SER A 107 18.32 22.75 -20.49
N GLN A 108 17.66 22.11 -19.51
CA GLN A 108 18.19 20.98 -18.74
C GLN A 108 17.15 19.93 -18.26
N GLY A 109 15.90 19.94 -18.76
CA GLY A 109 14.87 19.00 -18.27
C GLY A 109 14.41 19.28 -16.83
N ASP A 110 13.81 18.29 -16.17
CA ASP A 110 13.27 18.34 -14.79
C ASP A 110 14.34 18.55 -13.68
N ALA A 111 15.57 18.96 -14.00
CA ALA A 111 16.70 19.08 -13.05
C ALA A 111 16.63 20.30 -12.11
N ILE A 112 15.58 21.15 -12.23
CA ILE A 112 15.36 22.29 -11.33
C ILE A 112 14.43 21.83 -10.20
N ASP A 113 14.97 21.74 -8.97
CA ASP A 113 14.28 21.30 -7.75
C ASP A 113 13.36 22.41 -7.21
N ILE A 114 12.35 22.78 -8.01
CA ILE A 114 11.31 23.73 -7.62
C ILE A 114 10.15 22.98 -6.97
N ILE A 115 9.81 23.37 -5.74
CA ILE A 115 8.77 22.76 -4.93
C ILE A 115 7.40 23.40 -5.21
N GLY A 116 7.34 24.73 -5.40
CA GLY A 116 6.09 25.48 -5.49
C GLY A 116 5.37 25.42 -6.85
N GLN A 117 4.27 24.66 -6.93
CA GLN A 117 3.50 24.48 -8.18
C GLN A 117 2.18 25.26 -8.22
N PHE A 118 1.44 25.30 -7.10
CA PHE A 118 0.02 25.69 -7.10
C PHE A 118 -0.25 27.19 -6.94
N GLY A 119 0.71 27.97 -6.44
CA GLY A 119 0.52 29.43 -6.27
C GLY A 119 -0.47 29.82 -5.15
N VAL A 120 -0.64 28.95 -4.15
CA VAL A 120 -1.55 29.18 -3.01
C VAL A 120 -0.85 29.12 -1.64
N GLY A 121 0.32 28.49 -1.57
CA GLY A 121 1.05 28.23 -0.32
C GLY A 121 1.39 29.49 0.49
N PHE A 122 1.74 30.59 -0.18
CA PHE A 122 2.03 31.88 0.48
C PHE A 122 0.90 32.36 1.41
N TYR A 123 -0.36 32.17 1.00
CA TYR A 123 -1.52 32.65 1.74
C TYR A 123 -1.81 31.85 3.02
N SER A 124 -1.17 30.69 3.21
CA SER A 124 -1.18 29.97 4.50
C SER A 124 -0.64 30.83 5.65
N ALA A 125 0.19 31.85 5.36
CA ALA A 125 0.64 32.83 6.34
C ALA A 125 -0.53 33.50 7.09
N PHE A 126 -1.67 33.75 6.43
CA PHE A 126 -2.84 34.38 7.04
C PHE A 126 -3.63 33.48 7.99
N MET A 127 -3.31 32.18 8.06
CA MET A 127 -3.83 31.28 9.09
C MET A 127 -3.35 31.67 10.49
N VAL A 128 -2.14 32.23 10.59
CA VAL A 128 -1.52 32.63 11.85
C VAL A 128 -1.30 34.14 11.95
N ALA A 129 -1.23 34.85 10.82
CA ALA A 129 -1.00 36.28 10.75
C ALA A 129 -2.28 37.09 10.50
N LYS A 130 -2.36 38.26 11.14
CA LYS A 130 -3.37 39.30 10.84
C LYS A 130 -2.89 40.30 9.79
N ARG A 131 -1.58 40.34 9.53
CA ARG A 131 -0.93 41.20 8.54
C ARG A 131 0.36 40.54 8.07
N VAL A 132 0.58 40.54 6.76
CA VAL A 132 1.79 40.03 6.13
C VAL A 132 2.44 41.17 5.36
N ARG A 133 3.72 41.41 5.62
CA ARG A 133 4.54 42.39 4.94
C ARG A 133 5.72 41.68 4.29
N VAL A 134 5.91 41.89 2.99
CA VAL A 134 6.97 41.28 2.20
C VAL A 134 7.91 42.36 1.70
N VAL A 135 9.18 42.32 2.08
CA VAL A 135 10.20 43.26 1.60
C VAL A 135 11.15 42.51 0.69
N SER A 136 11.14 42.80 -0.61
CA SER A 136 11.94 42.06 -1.59
C SER A 136 12.80 43.00 -2.43
N ARG A 137 14.03 42.58 -2.70
CA ARG A 137 14.92 43.21 -3.68
C ARG A 137 15.40 42.15 -4.65
N ALA A 138 15.03 42.29 -5.92
CA ALA A 138 15.52 41.40 -6.96
C ALA A 138 17.05 41.48 -7.08
N PHE A 139 17.69 40.36 -7.40
CA PHE A 139 19.12 40.31 -7.65
C PHE A 139 19.48 41.25 -8.81
N GLY A 140 20.47 42.12 -8.60
CA GLY A 140 20.89 43.13 -9.57
C GLY A 140 20.01 44.38 -9.65
N ALA A 141 18.94 44.48 -8.85
CA ALA A 141 18.13 45.69 -8.75
C ALA A 141 18.66 46.66 -7.69
N ASP A 142 18.55 47.96 -7.97
CA ASP A 142 18.95 49.04 -7.06
C ASP A 142 17.91 49.33 -5.95
N GLU A 143 16.65 49.00 -6.21
CA GLU A 143 15.51 49.36 -5.35
C GLU A 143 14.82 48.13 -4.78
N ALA A 144 14.45 48.19 -3.51
CA ALA A 144 13.59 47.19 -2.86
C ALA A 144 12.13 47.65 -2.88
N ASN A 145 11.21 46.69 -2.82
CA ASN A 145 9.77 46.96 -2.81
C ASN A 145 9.12 46.27 -1.60
N VAL A 146 8.08 46.92 -1.07
CA VAL A 146 7.29 46.44 0.07
C VAL A 146 5.90 46.10 -0.43
N TRP A 147 5.56 44.82 -0.39
CA TRP A 147 4.19 44.35 -0.55
C TRP A 147 3.55 44.17 0.83
N GLU A 148 2.31 44.59 1.01
CA GLU A 148 1.64 44.49 2.32
C GLU A 148 0.15 44.22 2.21
N SER A 149 -0.36 43.31 3.04
CA SER A 149 -1.78 42.93 3.05
C SER A 149 -2.25 42.43 4.43
N ASP A 150 -3.55 42.60 4.68
CA ASP A 150 -4.29 42.00 5.80
C ASP A 150 -5.05 40.72 5.42
N GLY A 151 -4.99 40.32 4.14
CA GLY A 151 -5.72 39.16 3.60
C GLY A 151 -7.23 39.39 3.40
N LEU A 152 -7.74 40.63 3.54
CA LEU A 152 -9.18 40.90 3.50
C LEU A 152 -9.56 42.02 2.51
N GLU A 153 -8.78 43.10 2.46
CA GLU A 153 -9.13 44.33 1.72
C GLU A 153 -8.29 44.53 0.44
N GLY A 154 -7.22 43.74 0.26
CA GLY A 154 -6.31 43.83 -0.87
C GLY A 154 -4.86 43.94 -0.42
N TYR A 155 -3.99 44.49 -1.27
CA TYR A 155 -2.57 44.71 -0.95
C TYR A 155 -2.08 46.04 -1.52
N THR A 156 -0.97 46.54 -0.97
CA THR A 156 -0.23 47.71 -1.47
C THR A 156 1.17 47.31 -1.89
N ILE A 157 1.74 48.02 -2.86
CA ILE A 157 3.15 47.92 -3.25
C ILE A 157 3.76 49.32 -3.19
N GLU A 158 4.79 49.49 -2.37
CA GLU A 158 5.48 50.76 -2.17
C GLU A 158 7.02 50.58 -2.23
N PRO A 159 7.78 51.61 -2.60
CA PRO A 159 9.25 51.56 -2.49
C PRO A 159 9.69 51.29 -1.05
N GLY A 160 10.74 50.47 -0.89
CA GLY A 160 11.32 50.13 0.39
C GLY A 160 12.84 50.06 0.37
N GLU A 161 13.41 49.60 1.48
CA GLU A 161 14.86 49.45 1.64
C GLU A 161 15.21 48.04 2.10
N ARG A 162 16.16 47.42 1.39
CA ARG A 162 16.80 46.15 1.75
C ARG A 162 18.25 46.22 1.28
N ALA A 163 19.19 45.85 2.15
CA ALA A 163 20.62 45.99 1.89
C ALA A 163 21.14 44.99 0.84
N ASP A 164 20.58 43.78 0.83
CA ASP A 164 20.97 42.65 -0.02
C ASP A 164 19.78 42.17 -0.87
N HIS A 165 20.04 41.32 -1.87
CA HIS A 165 18.97 40.68 -2.63
C HIS A 165 18.20 39.66 -1.79
N GLY A 166 17.06 39.20 -2.29
CA GLY A 166 16.19 38.22 -1.63
C GLY A 166 14.95 38.85 -1.02
N THR A 167 14.28 38.12 -0.11
CA THR A 167 12.96 38.48 0.42
C THR A 167 12.85 38.30 1.93
N ASP A 168 12.14 39.20 2.60
CA ASP A 168 11.73 39.10 4.00
C ASP A 168 10.22 39.01 4.04
N VAL A 169 9.70 37.88 4.50
CA VAL A 169 8.27 37.69 4.78
C VAL A 169 8.06 37.88 6.28
N ILE A 170 7.40 38.96 6.65
CA ILE A 170 7.17 39.41 8.03
C ILE A 170 5.69 39.20 8.36
N LEU A 171 5.43 38.30 9.30
CA LEU A 171 4.09 37.93 9.75
C LEU A 171 3.82 38.62 11.08
N THR A 172 2.85 39.53 11.12
CA THR A 172 2.30 40.02 12.39
C THR A 172 1.23 39.04 12.85
N LEU A 173 1.49 38.33 13.94
CA LEU A 173 0.61 37.25 14.41
C LEU A 173 -0.75 37.77 14.89
N ARG A 174 -1.76 36.92 14.73
CA ARG A 174 -3.07 37.08 15.35
C ARG A 174 -2.95 37.08 16.87
N ASP A 175 -3.95 37.64 17.53
CA ASP A 175 -4.03 37.65 18.99
C ASP A 175 -4.54 36.28 19.46
N ASP A 176 -4.08 35.83 20.63
CA ASP A 176 -4.51 34.54 21.18
C ASP A 176 -6.00 34.58 21.54
N VAL A 177 -6.72 33.51 21.24
CA VAL A 177 -8.16 33.38 21.45
C VAL A 177 -8.38 32.36 22.56
N ALA A 178 -9.05 32.75 23.64
CA ALA A 178 -9.43 31.82 24.69
C ALA A 178 -10.51 30.86 24.18
N GLY A 179 -10.42 29.59 24.57
CA GLY A 179 -11.46 28.61 24.27
C GLY A 179 -12.76 28.93 25.00
N GLU A 180 -13.90 28.76 24.34
CA GLU A 180 -15.23 28.90 24.94
C GLU A 180 -15.93 27.54 25.00
N ASN A 181 -16.79 27.34 26.01
CA ASN A 181 -17.65 26.15 26.13
C ASN A 181 -16.94 24.78 26.13
N GLY A 182 -15.69 24.72 26.57
CA GLY A 182 -14.90 23.48 26.64
C GLY A 182 -14.16 23.13 25.36
N GLU A 183 -14.18 23.99 24.34
CA GLU A 183 -13.32 23.90 23.16
C GLU A 183 -11.93 24.47 23.47
N GLU A 184 -10.88 23.93 22.83
CA GLU A 184 -9.54 24.50 22.92
C GLU A 184 -9.48 25.85 22.19
N GLY A 185 -8.86 26.83 22.83
CA GLY A 185 -8.60 28.14 22.22
C GLY A 185 -7.41 28.12 21.25
N GLU A 186 -7.21 29.21 20.52
CA GLU A 186 -6.10 29.38 19.60
C GLU A 186 -4.92 30.11 20.27
N ASN A 187 -3.78 29.45 20.37
CA ASN A 187 -2.54 30.04 20.91
C ASN A 187 -1.54 30.29 19.77
N TYR A 188 -1.55 31.50 19.22
CA TYR A 188 -0.61 31.92 18.18
C TYR A 188 0.75 32.31 18.77
N SER A 189 0.77 32.81 20.02
CA SER A 189 1.99 33.17 20.73
C SER A 189 2.96 31.99 20.89
N ARG A 190 2.50 30.73 20.77
CA ARG A 190 3.36 29.53 20.75
C ARG A 190 4.46 29.62 19.69
N TYR A 191 4.17 30.25 18.55
CA TYR A 191 5.11 30.40 17.44
C TYR A 191 6.15 31.51 17.67
N LEU A 192 5.99 32.36 18.70
CA LEU A 192 6.98 33.35 19.13
C LEU A 192 7.98 32.72 20.10
N SER A 193 8.43 31.51 19.82
CA SER A 193 9.39 30.80 20.65
C SER A 193 10.43 30.05 19.83
N GLU A 194 11.67 30.08 20.32
CA GLU A 194 12.79 29.36 19.71
C GLU A 194 12.49 27.88 19.56
N TRP A 195 12.01 27.25 20.64
CA TRP A 195 11.70 25.83 20.65
C TRP A 195 10.63 25.45 19.62
N ALA A 196 9.52 26.19 19.53
CA ALA A 196 8.46 25.85 18.59
C ALA A 196 8.91 26.02 17.14
N LEU A 197 9.65 27.07 16.81
CA LEU A 197 10.15 27.27 15.44
C LEU A 197 11.20 26.21 15.07
N LYS A 198 12.11 25.85 15.98
CA LYS A 198 13.06 24.74 15.76
C LYS A 198 12.35 23.42 15.53
N ASP A 199 11.33 23.13 16.33
CA ASP A 199 10.52 21.91 16.19
C ASP A 199 9.79 21.87 14.83
N LEU A 200 9.17 22.97 14.42
CA LEU A 200 8.51 23.07 13.12
C LEU A 200 9.48 22.90 11.94
N VAL A 201 10.66 23.52 12.01
CA VAL A 201 11.71 23.33 11.00
C VAL A 201 12.14 21.87 10.95
N LYS A 202 12.34 21.23 12.11
CA LYS A 202 12.72 19.82 12.20
C LYS A 202 11.62 18.90 11.63
N ARG A 203 10.34 19.21 11.84
CA ARG A 203 9.24 18.38 11.31
C ARG A 203 9.03 18.54 9.81
N TYR A 204 9.10 19.77 9.30
CA TYR A 204 8.61 20.05 7.94
C TYR A 204 9.69 20.44 6.94
N SER A 205 10.90 20.79 7.39
CA SER A 205 11.93 21.38 6.53
C SER A 205 13.36 20.94 6.88
N ASN A 206 13.50 19.85 7.64
CA ASN A 206 14.80 19.37 8.14
C ASN A 206 15.79 19.01 7.02
N TYR A 207 15.26 18.66 5.86
CA TYR A 207 15.99 18.15 4.71
C TYR A 207 16.01 19.11 3.52
N VAL A 208 15.56 20.36 3.73
CA VAL A 208 15.79 21.45 2.78
C VAL A 208 17.31 21.60 2.59
N ARG A 209 17.73 21.74 1.33
CA ARG A 209 19.16 21.71 0.95
C ARG A 209 19.97 22.88 1.48
N TYR A 210 19.31 24.01 1.71
CA TYR A 210 19.92 25.22 2.21
C TYR A 210 19.90 25.27 3.74
N PRO A 211 20.91 25.89 4.36
CA PRO A 211 20.92 26.08 5.80
C PRO A 211 19.76 26.98 6.22
N ILE A 212 18.92 26.46 7.10
CA ILE A 212 17.90 27.21 7.82
C ILE A 212 18.53 27.66 9.12
N GLN A 213 18.73 28.95 9.28
CA GLN A 213 19.47 29.56 10.37
C GLN A 213 18.56 30.33 11.31
N MET A 214 18.86 30.29 12.60
CA MET A 214 18.11 31.00 13.63
C MET A 214 19.04 31.46 14.74
N MET A 215 18.78 32.65 15.30
CA MET A 215 19.47 33.07 16.53
C MET A 215 18.95 32.22 17.69
N VAL A 216 19.84 31.43 18.31
CA VAL A 216 19.54 30.55 19.44
C VAL A 216 20.20 31.07 20.71
N THR A 217 19.52 30.88 21.84
CA THR A 217 20.05 31.26 23.15
C THR A 217 20.87 30.11 23.74
N LYS A 218 22.15 30.36 24.02
CA LYS A 218 23.06 29.40 24.66
C LYS A 218 23.60 29.98 25.96
N SER A 219 23.96 29.10 26.89
CA SER A 219 24.55 29.49 28.17
C SER A 219 25.98 29.01 28.26
N ARG A 220 26.92 29.89 28.62
CA ARG A 220 28.33 29.55 28.85
C ARG A 220 28.80 30.06 30.21
N GLN A 221 29.76 29.34 30.80
CA GLN A 221 30.40 29.81 32.02
C GLN A 221 31.27 31.04 31.71
N LYS A 222 31.09 32.11 32.47
CA LYS A 222 31.95 33.30 32.39
C LYS A 222 33.38 32.93 32.79
N PRO A 223 34.41 33.57 32.19
CA PRO A 223 35.79 33.42 32.64
C PRO A 223 35.90 33.70 34.16
N LYS A 224 36.63 32.85 34.89
CA LYS A 224 36.90 33.11 36.32
C LYS A 224 37.68 34.43 36.45
N PRO A 225 37.21 35.42 37.23
CA PRO A 225 37.95 36.65 37.48
C PRO A 225 39.31 36.37 38.13
N GLU A 226 40.36 37.09 37.74
CA GLU A 226 41.73 36.87 38.23
C GLU A 226 41.89 37.14 39.74
N ASP A 227 40.99 37.93 40.32
CA ASP A 227 40.91 38.30 41.74
C ASP A 227 39.96 37.40 42.56
N ALA A 228 39.35 36.39 41.93
CA ALA A 228 38.40 35.51 42.59
C ALA A 228 39.08 34.46 43.48
N GLY A 229 38.69 34.44 44.77
CA GLY A 229 39.19 33.50 45.77
C GLY A 229 38.90 32.01 45.49
N ASP A 230 39.32 31.15 46.42
CA ASP A 230 39.14 29.69 46.33
C ASP A 230 37.67 29.25 46.47
N ASP A 231 36.77 30.14 46.89
CA ASP A 231 35.33 29.94 47.11
C ASP A 231 34.44 30.45 45.96
N TYR A 232 35.03 30.80 44.81
CA TYR A 232 34.31 31.31 43.65
C TYR A 232 33.32 30.30 43.05
N GLN A 233 32.06 30.71 42.91
CA GLN A 233 31.01 29.95 42.23
C GLN A 233 30.99 30.31 40.73
N PRO A 234 30.97 29.32 39.82
CA PRO A 234 30.80 29.55 38.39
C PRO A 234 29.59 30.44 38.07
N GLU A 235 29.83 31.61 37.51
CA GLU A 235 28.79 32.41 36.87
C GLU A 235 28.56 31.98 35.43
N TYR A 236 27.30 32.01 34.98
CA TYR A 236 26.92 31.75 33.60
C TYR A 236 26.39 33.03 32.96
N GLU A 237 26.60 33.19 31.66
CA GLU A 237 25.96 34.21 30.84
C GLU A 237 25.28 33.56 29.65
N ASP A 238 24.10 34.10 29.31
CA ASP A 238 23.40 33.74 28.09
C ASP A 238 23.90 34.62 26.95
N TYR A 239 24.12 34.01 25.79
CA TYR A 239 24.48 34.70 24.57
C TYR A 239 23.65 34.15 23.41
N GLN A 240 23.47 34.98 22.38
CA GLN A 240 22.81 34.55 21.16
C GLN A 240 23.85 34.19 20.10
N GLU A 241 23.63 33.08 19.42
CA GLU A 241 24.46 32.59 18.32
C GLU A 241 23.57 32.23 17.13
N LEU A 242 24.02 32.53 15.92
CA LEU A 242 23.33 32.08 14.72
C LEU A 242 23.66 30.59 14.49
N GLU A 243 22.65 29.73 14.56
CA GLU A 243 22.80 28.28 14.41
C GLU A 243 21.99 27.77 13.22
N THR A 244 22.54 26.82 12.46
CA THR A 244 21.78 26.06 11.46
C THR A 244 20.91 25.02 12.18
N VAL A 245 19.59 25.15 12.04
CA VAL A 245 18.60 24.36 12.79
C VAL A 245 18.05 23.16 12.01
N ASN A 246 18.30 23.07 10.70
CA ASN A 246 17.98 21.89 9.88
C ASN A 246 19.21 21.01 9.65
N SER A 247 18.97 19.73 9.34
CA SER A 247 20.04 18.77 9.07
C SER A 247 20.68 18.94 7.69
N MET A 248 19.94 19.43 6.69
CA MET A 248 20.27 19.46 5.25
C MET A 248 20.53 18.09 4.60
N THR A 249 21.02 17.10 5.36
CA THR A 249 21.20 15.72 4.92
C THR A 249 19.86 15.01 4.87
N PRO A 250 19.40 14.57 3.68
CA PRO A 250 18.14 13.86 3.57
C PRO A 250 18.06 12.62 4.44
N ILE A 251 16.87 12.32 4.95
CA ILE A 251 16.66 11.20 5.89
C ILE A 251 17.08 9.85 5.30
N TRP A 252 16.93 9.66 3.98
CA TRP A 252 17.33 8.43 3.30
C TRP A 252 18.86 8.24 3.20
N LYS A 253 19.65 9.30 3.41
CA LYS A 253 21.13 9.24 3.45
C LYS A 253 21.70 9.04 4.85
N LYS A 254 20.84 9.14 5.88
CA LYS A 254 21.27 8.90 7.25
C LYS A 254 21.37 7.41 7.51
N ARG A 255 22.28 7.03 8.40
CA ARG A 255 22.34 5.65 8.88
C ARG A 255 21.10 5.38 9.71
N ARG A 256 20.55 4.18 9.60
CA ARG A 256 19.37 3.75 10.35
C ARG A 256 19.51 3.94 11.86
N GLU A 257 20.71 3.77 12.39
CA GLU A 257 21.05 3.94 13.82
C GLU A 257 20.98 5.40 14.29
N ASP A 258 21.08 6.36 13.37
CA ASP A 258 21.06 7.80 13.65
C ASP A 258 19.67 8.44 13.47
N VAL A 259 18.65 7.62 13.19
CA VAL A 259 17.27 8.06 12.90
C VAL A 259 16.28 7.25 13.71
N GLU A 260 15.49 7.96 14.52
CA GLU A 260 14.39 7.38 15.29
C GLU A 260 13.20 7.05 14.37
N ASP A 261 12.42 6.04 14.73
CA ASP A 261 11.26 5.61 13.93
C ASP A 261 10.22 6.74 13.77
N ALA A 262 10.07 7.56 14.80
CA ALA A 262 9.19 8.74 14.75
C ALA A 262 9.60 9.75 13.67
N ASP A 263 10.91 9.93 13.41
CA ASP A 263 11.37 10.83 12.35
C ASP A 263 11.03 10.26 10.96
N TYR A 264 11.08 8.94 10.78
CA TYR A 264 10.62 8.28 9.55
C TYR A 264 9.10 8.38 9.36
N HIS A 265 8.32 8.22 10.42
CA HIS A 265 6.85 8.31 10.37
C HIS A 265 6.40 9.74 10.02
N GLU A 266 7.02 10.75 10.62
CA GLU A 266 6.74 12.15 10.29
C GLU A 266 7.11 12.47 8.84
N PHE A 267 8.26 11.99 8.36
CA PHE A 267 8.62 12.12 6.94
C PHE A 267 7.57 11.45 6.04
N TYR A 268 7.18 10.21 6.33
CA TYR A 268 6.17 9.47 5.57
C TYR A 268 4.84 10.24 5.48
N LYS A 269 4.29 10.69 6.61
CA LYS A 269 3.03 11.44 6.65
C LYS A 269 3.13 12.78 5.92
N ALA A 270 4.22 13.51 6.12
CA ALA A 270 4.42 14.81 5.50
C ALA A 270 4.56 14.71 3.97
N THR A 271 5.31 13.71 3.48
CA THR A 271 5.61 13.53 2.05
C THR A 271 4.46 12.85 1.29
N PHE A 272 3.81 11.85 1.86
CA PHE A 272 2.78 11.07 1.17
C PHE A 272 1.35 11.44 1.57
N HIS A 273 1.19 12.48 2.39
CA HIS A 273 -0.10 12.99 2.85
C HIS A 273 -0.99 11.95 3.55
N ASP A 274 -0.36 10.96 4.22
CA ASP A 274 -1.08 10.03 5.07
C ASP A 274 -1.19 10.58 6.50
N PHE A 275 -2.12 10.04 7.27
CA PHE A 275 -2.33 10.38 8.67
C PHE A 275 -1.95 9.25 9.63
N GLU A 276 -1.78 8.02 9.12
CA GLU A 276 -1.32 6.88 9.91
C GLU A 276 0.19 6.67 9.76
N ASP A 277 0.78 6.00 10.74
CA ASP A 277 2.15 5.52 10.65
C ASP A 277 2.25 4.41 9.60
N PRO A 278 3.40 4.27 8.90
CA PRO A 278 3.61 3.16 7.98
C PRO A 278 3.64 1.84 8.75
N ALA A 279 3.13 0.76 8.16
CA ALA A 279 3.25 -0.59 8.72
C ALA A 279 4.70 -1.08 8.76
N ARG A 280 5.52 -0.65 7.80
CA ARG A 280 6.96 -0.96 7.72
C ARG A 280 7.75 0.18 7.12
N THR A 281 8.96 0.38 7.63
CA THR A 281 9.98 1.27 7.08
C THR A 281 11.19 0.45 6.65
N ILE A 282 11.55 0.53 5.36
CA ILE A 282 12.64 -0.22 4.75
C ILE A 282 13.68 0.78 4.27
N SER A 283 14.78 0.92 5.00
CA SER A 283 15.90 1.78 4.63
C SER A 283 17.13 0.95 4.33
N PHE A 284 17.78 1.20 3.19
CA PHE A 284 19.05 0.55 2.87
C PHE A 284 19.89 1.37 1.88
N HIS A 285 21.20 1.23 2.02
CA HIS A 285 22.20 1.71 1.06
C HIS A 285 22.70 0.53 0.22
N ALA A 286 22.73 0.70 -1.08
CA ALA A 286 23.20 -0.30 -2.03
C ALA A 286 24.55 0.14 -2.60
N GLU A 287 25.60 -0.64 -2.34
CA GLU A 287 26.94 -0.43 -2.90
C GLU A 287 27.24 -1.42 -4.04
N GLY A 288 28.27 -1.10 -4.85
CA GLY A 288 28.87 -2.01 -5.83
C GLY A 288 28.74 -1.51 -7.26
N ALA A 289 28.10 -2.31 -8.12
CA ALA A 289 27.92 -1.94 -9.54
C ALA A 289 26.92 -0.78 -9.76
N LEU A 290 26.10 -0.49 -8.74
CA LEU A 290 25.18 0.64 -8.67
C LEU A 290 25.18 1.15 -7.24
N GLU A 291 25.36 2.46 -7.08
CA GLU A 291 25.33 3.15 -5.80
C GLU A 291 24.04 3.94 -5.64
N TYR A 292 23.24 3.59 -4.61
CA TYR A 292 22.02 4.31 -4.30
C TYR A 292 21.54 4.13 -2.86
N ASP A 293 20.79 5.12 -2.39
CA ASP A 293 20.03 5.08 -1.15
C ASP A 293 18.56 4.81 -1.46
N ALA A 294 17.92 3.93 -0.70
CA ALA A 294 16.50 3.67 -0.80
C ALA A 294 15.83 3.72 0.57
N LEU A 295 14.74 4.48 0.64
CA LEU A 295 13.86 4.56 1.79
C LEU A 295 12.43 4.29 1.33
N LEU A 296 11.91 3.13 1.71
CA LEU A 296 10.60 2.64 1.31
C LEU A 296 9.69 2.51 2.52
N PHE A 297 8.39 2.65 2.28
CA PHE A 297 7.34 2.56 3.26
C PHE A 297 6.24 1.65 2.74
N ILE A 298 5.79 0.75 3.60
CA ILE A 298 4.53 0.03 3.42
C ILE A 298 3.47 0.80 4.22
N PRO A 299 2.43 1.35 3.56
CA PRO A 299 1.38 2.08 4.27
C PRO A 299 0.72 1.23 5.37
N GLY A 300 0.29 1.87 6.46
CA GLY A 300 -0.45 1.21 7.55
C GLY A 300 -1.80 0.60 7.10
N ARG A 301 -2.34 1.13 6.01
CA ARG A 301 -3.63 0.76 5.41
C ARG A 301 -3.61 1.01 3.91
N ALA A 302 -4.49 0.33 3.18
CA ALA A 302 -4.64 0.56 1.74
C ALA A 302 -5.21 1.97 1.45
N PRO A 303 -4.61 2.74 0.53
CA PRO A 303 -5.24 3.94 0.00
C PRO A 303 -6.62 3.62 -0.59
N PHE A 304 -7.60 4.50 -0.39
CA PHE A 304 -8.98 4.27 -0.86
C PHE A 304 -9.06 4.07 -2.38
N ASP A 305 -8.17 4.72 -3.13
CA ASP A 305 -8.09 4.69 -4.57
C ASP A 305 -7.17 3.59 -5.12
N LEU A 306 -6.54 2.74 -4.28
CA LEU A 306 -5.51 1.75 -4.67
C LEU A 306 -5.93 0.86 -5.86
N TYR A 307 -7.21 0.49 -5.95
CA TYR A 307 -7.76 -0.35 -7.01
C TYR A 307 -8.52 0.44 -8.09
N SER A 308 -8.47 1.76 -8.03
CA SER A 308 -9.06 2.63 -9.05
C SER A 308 -8.18 2.67 -10.30
N LYS A 309 -8.78 3.00 -11.44
CA LYS A 309 -8.06 3.15 -12.71
C LYS A 309 -7.10 4.35 -12.70
N ASP A 310 -7.39 5.35 -11.88
CA ASP A 310 -6.64 6.61 -11.81
C ASP A 310 -5.47 6.55 -10.81
N TYR A 311 -5.29 5.42 -10.12
CA TYR A 311 -4.20 5.24 -9.18
C TYR A 311 -2.85 5.16 -9.89
N GLU A 312 -1.92 6.02 -9.48
CA GLU A 312 -0.57 6.06 -9.99
C GLU A 312 0.41 5.46 -8.98
N LYS A 313 1.03 4.33 -9.36
CA LYS A 313 2.13 3.73 -8.61
C LYS A 313 3.46 4.41 -8.91
N GLY A 314 4.41 4.28 -8.00
CA GLY A 314 5.80 4.63 -8.24
C GLY A 314 6.53 5.08 -6.98
N LEU A 315 7.85 5.10 -7.07
CA LEU A 315 8.73 5.69 -6.06
C LEU A 315 9.29 7.00 -6.58
N ALA A 316 9.54 7.95 -5.67
CA ALA A 316 10.22 9.18 -6.05
C ALA A 316 11.69 8.85 -6.39
N LEU A 317 12.12 9.21 -7.59
CA LEU A 317 13.47 8.98 -8.09
C LEU A 317 14.27 10.27 -8.04
N TYR A 318 15.42 10.18 -7.40
CA TYR A 318 16.38 11.26 -7.23
C TYR A 318 17.74 10.87 -7.86
N SER A 319 18.49 11.88 -8.29
CA SER A 319 19.91 11.77 -8.59
C SER A 319 20.68 12.86 -7.86
N SER A 320 21.62 12.45 -7.02
CA SER A 320 22.45 13.37 -6.24
C SER A 320 21.61 14.36 -5.41
N ASN A 321 20.56 13.83 -4.74
CA ASN A 321 19.54 14.59 -4.01
C ASN A 321 18.60 15.45 -4.86
N VAL A 322 18.67 15.40 -6.20
CA VAL A 322 17.76 16.10 -7.11
C VAL A 322 16.65 15.20 -7.56
N MET A 323 15.40 15.56 -7.26
CA MET A 323 14.25 14.80 -7.73
C MET A 323 14.21 14.88 -9.26
N ILE A 324 14.25 13.72 -9.91
CA ILE A 324 14.07 13.57 -11.35
C ILE A 324 12.60 13.29 -11.64
N MET A 325 11.97 12.45 -10.82
CA MET A 325 10.61 11.97 -11.06
C MET A 325 9.88 11.68 -9.75
N GLU A 326 8.70 12.26 -9.58
CA GLU A 326 7.89 12.07 -8.37
C GLU A 326 7.34 10.64 -8.24
N LYS A 327 6.90 10.04 -9.35
CA LYS A 327 6.37 8.67 -9.39
C LYS A 327 7.01 7.86 -10.51
N CYS A 328 8.09 7.15 -10.19
CA CYS A 328 8.73 6.23 -11.12
C CYS A 328 8.15 4.81 -10.97
N ALA A 329 7.18 4.49 -11.83
CA ALA A 329 6.47 3.22 -11.86
C ALA A 329 7.39 2.01 -12.17
N ASP A 330 8.52 2.23 -12.85
CA ASP A 330 9.46 1.17 -13.24
C ASP A 330 10.34 0.67 -12.08
N LEU A 331 10.37 1.39 -10.96
CA LEU A 331 11.13 0.99 -9.77
C LEU A 331 10.42 -0.08 -8.92
N VAL A 332 9.11 -0.26 -9.12
CA VAL A 332 8.28 -1.15 -8.30
C VAL A 332 7.30 -1.95 -9.18
N PRO A 333 7.23 -3.28 -9.02
CA PRO A 333 6.28 -4.10 -9.78
C PRO A 333 4.82 -3.85 -9.37
N ASP A 334 3.87 -4.26 -10.20
CA ASP A 334 2.43 -4.01 -9.97
C ASP A 334 1.91 -4.64 -8.67
N TYR A 335 2.43 -5.80 -8.27
CA TYR A 335 2.04 -6.46 -7.03
C TYR A 335 2.61 -5.79 -5.77
N TYR A 336 3.48 -4.78 -5.92
CA TYR A 336 3.96 -3.89 -4.85
C TYR A 336 3.57 -2.43 -5.11
N ASN A 337 2.53 -2.18 -5.90
CA ASN A 337 2.07 -0.83 -6.25
C ASN A 337 1.66 0.04 -5.04
N PHE A 338 1.45 -0.55 -3.86
CA PHE A 338 1.16 0.12 -2.60
C PHE A 338 2.39 0.76 -1.95
N VAL A 339 3.61 0.33 -2.30
CA VAL A 339 4.84 0.83 -1.68
C VAL A 339 5.03 2.30 -2.05
N ARG A 340 5.44 3.09 -1.05
CA ARG A 340 5.81 4.50 -1.16
C ARG A 340 7.28 4.66 -0.82
N GLY A 341 7.93 5.72 -1.27
CA GLY A 341 9.31 5.95 -0.89
C GLY A 341 10.11 6.75 -1.88
N VAL A 342 11.41 6.79 -1.60
CA VAL A 342 12.43 7.54 -2.32
C VAL A 342 13.57 6.59 -2.69
N VAL A 343 14.11 6.78 -3.89
CA VAL A 343 15.34 6.16 -4.38
C VAL A 343 16.25 7.26 -4.90
N ASP A 344 17.43 7.42 -4.33
CA ASP A 344 18.42 8.42 -4.74
C ASP A 344 19.70 7.73 -5.24
N SER A 345 20.02 7.91 -6.52
CA SER A 345 21.20 7.31 -7.14
C SER A 345 22.00 8.32 -7.94
N ALA A 346 23.28 8.47 -7.60
CA ALA A 346 24.21 9.30 -8.37
C ALA A 346 24.48 8.73 -9.78
N ASP A 347 24.24 7.43 -9.98
CA ASP A 347 24.47 6.73 -11.26
C ASP A 347 23.36 6.98 -12.29
N VAL A 348 22.22 7.55 -11.89
CA VAL A 348 21.15 7.95 -12.79
C VAL A 348 21.41 9.38 -13.25
N SER A 349 21.56 9.60 -14.56
CA SER A 349 21.85 10.94 -15.11
C SER A 349 20.63 11.86 -15.03
N LEU A 350 20.87 13.12 -14.66
CA LEU A 350 19.88 14.20 -14.58
C LEU A 350 19.25 14.54 -15.93
N ASN A 351 19.94 14.27 -17.05
CA ASN A 351 19.53 14.65 -18.40
C ASN A 351 18.69 13.58 -19.11
N ILE A 352 18.14 12.59 -18.38
CA ILE A 352 17.38 11.48 -18.96
C ILE A 352 15.91 11.89 -19.09
N SER A 353 15.38 11.94 -20.32
CA SER A 353 13.95 12.14 -20.54
C SER A 353 13.13 10.95 -20.00
N ARG A 354 11.87 11.18 -19.63
CA ARG A 354 10.96 10.12 -19.13
C ARG A 354 10.89 8.91 -20.07
N GLU A 355 11.01 9.13 -21.38
CA GLU A 355 11.03 8.10 -22.42
C GLU A 355 12.34 7.29 -22.44
N THR A 356 13.48 7.94 -22.19
CA THR A 356 14.81 7.30 -22.17
C THR A 356 15.02 6.50 -20.87
N LEU A 357 14.32 6.88 -19.80
CA LEU A 357 14.40 6.25 -18.47
C LEU A 357 13.91 4.79 -18.48
N GLN A 358 12.84 4.50 -19.24
CA GLN A 358 12.24 3.15 -19.39
C GLN A 358 13.18 2.10 -20.01
N GLN A 359 14.21 2.56 -20.74
CA GLN A 359 15.22 1.71 -21.38
C GLN A 359 16.51 1.60 -20.57
N ASN A 360 16.59 2.25 -19.40
CA ASN A 360 17.79 2.27 -18.58
C ASN A 360 18.01 0.91 -17.88
N ARG A 361 19.12 0.24 -18.22
CA ARG A 361 19.53 -1.03 -17.61
C ARG A 361 19.79 -0.91 -16.11
N GLN A 362 20.30 0.23 -15.65
CA GLN A 362 20.59 0.50 -14.25
C GLN A 362 19.29 0.56 -13.45
N LEU A 363 18.29 1.30 -13.94
CA LEU A 363 16.97 1.40 -13.30
C LEU A 363 16.32 0.02 -13.10
N ARG A 364 16.38 -0.85 -14.11
CA ARG A 364 15.86 -2.23 -13.99
C ARG A 364 16.62 -3.07 -12.97
N ALA A 365 17.92 -2.84 -12.80
CA ALA A 365 18.71 -3.52 -11.78
C ALA A 365 18.39 -2.99 -10.36
N ILE A 366 18.17 -1.68 -10.21
CA ILE A 366 17.68 -1.07 -8.97
C ILE A 366 16.30 -1.67 -8.62
N ALA A 367 15.35 -1.66 -9.57
CA ALA A 367 14.01 -2.19 -9.40
C ALA A 367 14.01 -3.65 -8.92
N ARG A 368 14.83 -4.52 -9.51
CA ARG A 368 14.97 -5.93 -9.08
C ARG A 368 15.52 -6.08 -7.65
N ARG A 369 16.43 -5.20 -7.24
CA ARG A 369 17.01 -5.23 -5.88
C ARG A 369 16.00 -4.68 -4.86
N ILE A 370 15.22 -3.66 -5.24
CA ILE A 370 14.07 -3.16 -4.47
C ILE A 370 13.01 -4.25 -4.30
N GLU A 371 12.60 -4.91 -5.39
CA GLU A 371 11.64 -6.03 -5.36
C GLU A 371 12.09 -7.11 -4.36
N LYS A 372 13.34 -7.57 -4.47
CA LYS A 372 13.90 -8.55 -3.53
C LYS A 372 13.94 -8.06 -2.09
N ARG A 373 14.24 -6.79 -1.87
CA ARG A 373 14.31 -6.22 -0.53
C ARG A 373 12.92 -6.11 0.10
N ILE A 374 11.90 -5.71 -0.67
CA ILE A 374 10.50 -5.69 -0.23
C ILE A 374 10.06 -7.12 0.12
N THR A 375 10.30 -8.10 -0.75
CA THR A 375 9.96 -9.51 -0.49
C THR A 375 10.61 -10.00 0.81
N SER A 376 11.93 -9.78 0.97
CA SER A 376 12.66 -10.21 2.16
C SER A 376 12.17 -9.53 3.45
N ASP A 377 11.77 -8.26 3.39
CA ASP A 377 11.23 -7.55 4.55
C ASP A 377 9.82 -8.05 4.92
N LEU A 378 9.01 -8.40 3.92
CA LEU A 378 7.71 -9.05 4.12
C LEU A 378 7.84 -10.47 4.68
N GLU A 379 8.84 -11.24 4.25
CA GLU A 379 9.18 -12.55 4.84
C GLU A 379 9.60 -12.41 6.30
N ASP A 380 10.48 -11.44 6.60
CA ASP A 380 10.87 -11.13 7.98
C ASP A 380 9.67 -10.71 8.84
N MET A 381 8.79 -9.85 8.33
CA MET A 381 7.55 -9.46 8.99
C MET A 381 6.67 -10.69 9.28
N ARG A 382 6.47 -11.57 8.30
CA ARG A 382 5.68 -12.81 8.45
C ARG A 382 6.24 -13.74 9.53
N ASP A 383 7.56 -13.86 9.59
CA ASP A 383 8.25 -14.84 10.44
C ASP A 383 8.49 -14.32 11.87
N ASN A 384 8.70 -13.00 12.03
CA ASN A 384 9.06 -12.38 13.31
C ASN A 384 7.96 -11.50 13.92
N ASP A 385 6.96 -11.06 13.14
CA ASP A 385 5.83 -10.24 13.60
C ASP A 385 4.52 -10.64 12.88
N ARG A 386 4.03 -11.85 13.18
CA ARG A 386 2.87 -12.43 12.52
C ARG A 386 1.60 -11.57 12.63
N GLU A 387 1.37 -10.92 13.77
CA GLU A 387 0.16 -10.10 13.96
C GLU A 387 0.16 -8.89 13.02
N ALA A 388 1.30 -8.19 12.90
CA ALA A 388 1.43 -7.10 11.96
C ALA A 388 1.32 -7.59 10.51
N TYR A 389 1.89 -8.77 10.21
CA TYR A 389 1.84 -9.35 8.87
C TYR A 389 0.41 -9.71 8.44
N GLU A 390 -0.41 -10.25 9.34
CA GLU A 390 -1.82 -10.53 9.04
C GLU A 390 -2.61 -9.24 8.72
N LYS A 391 -2.37 -8.14 9.45
CA LYS A 391 -2.96 -6.82 9.15
C LYS A 391 -2.50 -6.28 7.79
N PHE A 392 -1.21 -6.44 7.47
CA PHE A 392 -0.68 -6.13 6.15
C PHE A 392 -1.39 -6.97 5.07
N PHE A 393 -1.52 -8.27 5.28
CA PHE A 393 -2.10 -9.18 4.30
C PHE A 393 -3.60 -8.92 4.06
N GLU A 394 -4.33 -8.53 5.09
CA GLU A 394 -5.72 -8.07 4.97
C GLU A 394 -5.82 -6.86 4.03
N SER A 395 -4.89 -5.90 4.13
CA SER A 395 -4.89 -4.69 3.32
C SER A 395 -4.35 -4.90 1.90
N PHE A 396 -3.31 -5.73 1.74
CA PHE A 396 -2.50 -5.76 0.51
C PHE A 396 -2.34 -7.15 -0.12
N GLY A 397 -2.80 -8.22 0.54
CA GLY A 397 -2.65 -9.60 0.08
C GLY A 397 -3.28 -9.86 -1.30
N ARG A 398 -4.35 -9.13 -1.64
CA ARG A 398 -4.97 -9.16 -2.99
C ARG A 398 -3.97 -8.78 -4.09
N GLY A 399 -3.08 -7.81 -3.83
CA GLY A 399 -2.05 -7.38 -4.78
C GLY A 399 -1.03 -8.49 -5.06
N LEU A 400 -0.64 -9.25 -4.04
CA LEU A 400 0.28 -10.39 -4.17
C LEU A 400 -0.37 -11.51 -5.01
N LYS A 401 -1.63 -11.85 -4.71
CA LYS A 401 -2.43 -12.83 -5.46
C LYS A 401 -2.60 -12.44 -6.93
N TYR A 402 -2.88 -11.16 -7.18
CA TYR A 402 -2.95 -10.61 -8.53
C TYR A 402 -1.61 -10.68 -9.25
N GLY A 403 -0.48 -10.45 -8.58
CA GLY A 403 0.86 -10.60 -9.17
C GLY A 403 1.11 -11.99 -9.74
N ILE A 404 0.67 -13.03 -9.04
CA ILE A 404 0.76 -14.42 -9.52
C ILE A 404 -0.18 -14.66 -10.69
N TYR A 405 -1.45 -14.23 -10.58
CA TYR A 405 -2.45 -14.41 -11.63
C TYR A 405 -2.07 -13.68 -12.93
N ALA A 406 -1.75 -12.38 -12.86
CA ALA A 406 -1.43 -11.55 -14.01
C ALA A 406 -0.13 -11.97 -14.72
N SER A 407 0.77 -12.65 -13.99
CA SER A 407 1.99 -13.24 -14.56
C SER A 407 1.81 -14.67 -15.06
N TYR A 408 0.58 -15.20 -15.08
CA TYR A 408 0.28 -16.59 -15.43
C TYR A 408 1.12 -17.61 -14.63
N GLY A 409 1.32 -17.34 -13.34
CA GLY A 409 2.09 -18.19 -12.43
C GLY A 409 3.60 -17.95 -12.42
N ALA A 410 4.15 -17.13 -13.33
CA ALA A 410 5.59 -16.91 -13.41
C ALA A 410 6.18 -16.28 -12.14
N LYS A 411 5.36 -15.56 -11.35
CA LYS A 411 5.74 -14.97 -10.05
C LYS A 411 5.39 -15.82 -8.83
N ALA A 412 4.93 -17.06 -9.02
CA ALA A 412 4.59 -17.95 -7.90
C ALA A 412 5.80 -18.23 -7.00
N GLY A 413 6.98 -18.43 -7.58
CA GLY A 413 8.19 -18.74 -6.82
C GLY A 413 8.68 -17.62 -5.90
N GLU A 414 8.32 -16.36 -6.18
CA GLU A 414 8.66 -15.21 -5.33
C GLU A 414 7.54 -14.79 -4.37
N LEU A 415 6.27 -15.10 -4.68
CA LEU A 415 5.12 -14.57 -3.96
C LEU A 415 4.32 -15.61 -3.17
N ALA A 416 4.41 -16.91 -3.51
CA ALA A 416 3.58 -17.95 -2.89
C ALA A 416 3.82 -18.08 -1.37
N ASP A 417 5.05 -17.91 -0.92
CA ASP A 417 5.41 -17.99 0.50
C ASP A 417 4.87 -16.81 1.31
N LEU A 418 4.48 -15.72 0.66
CA LEU A 418 3.83 -14.55 1.27
C LEU A 418 2.30 -14.70 1.39
N LEU A 419 1.72 -15.78 0.85
CA LEU A 419 0.27 -15.95 0.88
C LEU A 419 -0.19 -16.58 2.20
N LEU A 420 -1.25 -16.01 2.77
CA LEU A 420 -1.97 -16.58 3.89
C LEU A 420 -3.36 -17.07 3.46
N PHE A 421 -3.77 -18.20 4.03
CA PHE A 421 -5.10 -18.79 3.86
C PHE A 421 -5.62 -19.30 5.19
N TRP A 422 -6.94 -19.35 5.36
CA TRP A 422 -7.52 -19.89 6.58
C TRP A 422 -7.52 -21.41 6.56
N SER A 423 -6.86 -22.05 7.53
CA SER A 423 -6.88 -23.50 7.70
C SER A 423 -8.17 -23.94 8.40
N ALA A 424 -8.89 -24.88 7.80
CA ALA A 424 -10.09 -25.46 8.39
C ALA A 424 -9.76 -26.38 9.59
N LYS A 425 -8.59 -27.02 9.61
CA LYS A 425 -8.14 -27.89 10.70
C LYS A 425 -7.56 -27.10 11.87
N GLU A 426 -6.67 -26.15 11.58
CA GLU A 426 -5.95 -25.34 12.59
C GLU A 426 -6.74 -24.12 13.07
N GLN A 427 -7.80 -23.72 12.36
CA GLN A 427 -8.69 -22.60 12.70
C GLN A 427 -7.94 -21.26 12.86
N LYS A 428 -6.97 -21.01 11.98
CA LYS A 428 -6.18 -19.77 11.91
C LYS A 428 -5.65 -19.54 10.50
N MET A 429 -5.08 -18.36 10.24
CA MET A 429 -4.33 -18.10 9.02
C MET A 429 -3.02 -18.89 9.03
N VAL A 430 -2.71 -19.55 7.92
CA VAL A 430 -1.47 -20.30 7.70
C VAL A 430 -0.89 -19.95 6.33
N THR A 431 0.43 -20.07 6.21
CA THR A 431 1.12 -20.04 4.93
C THR A 431 1.02 -21.41 4.23
N LEU A 432 1.33 -21.46 2.93
CA LEU A 432 1.45 -22.74 2.22
C LEU A 432 2.57 -23.61 2.82
N ALA A 433 3.70 -23.02 3.23
CA ALA A 433 4.77 -23.73 3.91
C ALA A 433 4.33 -24.33 5.26
N GLU A 434 3.56 -23.57 6.05
CA GLU A 434 2.99 -24.04 7.32
C GLU A 434 2.02 -25.20 7.11
N TYR A 435 1.17 -25.13 6.08
CA TYR A 435 0.29 -26.23 5.67
C TYR A 435 1.10 -27.48 5.32
N VAL A 436 2.13 -27.36 4.47
CA VAL A 436 2.96 -28.50 4.04
C VAL A 436 3.72 -29.12 5.20
N LYS A 437 4.18 -28.30 6.15
CA LYS A 437 4.84 -28.78 7.36
C LYS A 437 3.90 -29.59 8.28
N ALA A 438 2.62 -29.25 8.31
CA ALA A 438 1.60 -29.96 9.07
C ALA A 438 0.95 -31.13 8.29
N MET A 439 1.35 -31.32 7.03
CA MET A 439 0.76 -32.28 6.11
C MET A 439 1.14 -33.72 6.47
N PRO A 440 0.18 -34.67 6.57
CA PRO A 440 0.47 -36.10 6.71
C PRO A 440 1.32 -36.65 5.56
N GLU A 441 2.12 -37.70 5.83
CA GLU A 441 3.03 -38.31 4.84
C GLU A 441 2.30 -38.87 3.61
N ASP A 442 1.08 -39.39 3.80
CA ASP A 442 0.25 -39.99 2.76
C ASP A 442 -0.56 -38.97 1.93
N GLN A 443 -0.57 -37.71 2.36
CA GLN A 443 -1.26 -36.64 1.64
C GLN A 443 -0.41 -36.15 0.45
N LYS A 444 -1.00 -36.15 -0.75
CA LYS A 444 -0.30 -35.92 -2.03
C LYS A 444 -0.41 -34.50 -2.60
N ALA A 445 -1.33 -33.70 -2.08
CA ALA A 445 -1.68 -32.40 -2.64
C ALA A 445 -2.13 -31.44 -1.53
N ILE A 446 -2.10 -30.13 -1.81
CA ILE A 446 -2.68 -29.12 -0.94
C ILE A 446 -4.17 -29.01 -1.29
N TYR A 447 -5.02 -29.27 -0.31
CA TYR A 447 -6.47 -29.24 -0.49
C TYR A 447 -7.04 -27.87 -0.14
N TYR A 448 -7.96 -27.39 -0.96
CA TYR A 448 -8.66 -26.12 -0.71
C TYR A 448 -10.14 -26.18 -1.08
N ALA A 449 -10.93 -25.27 -0.52
CA ALA A 449 -12.31 -25.00 -0.92
C ALA A 449 -12.48 -23.49 -1.12
N ALA A 450 -13.14 -23.10 -2.20
CA ALA A 450 -13.38 -21.69 -2.54
C ALA A 450 -14.86 -21.32 -2.38
N GLY A 451 -15.14 -20.18 -1.77
CA GLY A 451 -16.51 -19.69 -1.56
C GLY A 451 -16.57 -18.40 -0.74
N ASP A 452 -17.68 -17.69 -0.81
CA ASP A 452 -17.86 -16.36 -0.20
C ASP A 452 -18.01 -16.31 1.33
N ASP A 453 -18.18 -17.46 2.01
CA ASP A 453 -18.39 -17.50 3.46
C ASP A 453 -17.60 -18.63 4.12
N ARG A 454 -16.67 -18.24 5.01
CA ARG A 454 -15.77 -19.16 5.70
C ARG A 454 -16.52 -20.18 6.58
N GLU A 455 -17.56 -19.74 7.29
CA GLU A 455 -18.31 -20.64 8.19
C GLU A 455 -19.09 -21.70 7.43
N ARG A 456 -19.67 -21.33 6.29
CA ARG A 456 -20.36 -22.23 5.36
C ARG A 456 -19.37 -23.21 4.76
N LEU A 457 -18.24 -22.72 4.22
CA LEU A 457 -17.18 -23.57 3.66
C LEU A 457 -16.74 -24.65 4.66
N ALA A 458 -16.46 -24.27 5.90
CA ALA A 458 -16.03 -25.21 6.94
C ALA A 458 -17.06 -26.32 7.25
N LYS A 459 -18.34 -26.08 6.97
CA LYS A 459 -19.45 -27.03 7.20
C LYS A 459 -19.81 -27.82 5.95
N MET A 460 -19.19 -27.54 4.80
CA MET A 460 -19.53 -28.25 3.56
C MET A 460 -19.20 -29.75 3.67
N PRO A 461 -20.06 -30.64 3.17
CA PRO A 461 -19.83 -32.09 3.18
C PRO A 461 -18.48 -32.49 2.56
N VAL A 462 -18.08 -31.83 1.47
CA VAL A 462 -16.78 -32.07 0.82
C VAL A 462 -15.59 -31.68 1.71
N VAL A 463 -15.70 -30.58 2.48
CA VAL A 463 -14.64 -30.13 3.42
C VAL A 463 -14.59 -31.03 4.65
N THR A 464 -15.73 -31.26 5.29
CA THR A 464 -15.83 -32.14 6.47
C THR A 464 -15.37 -33.56 6.17
N GLY A 465 -15.63 -34.08 4.96
CA GLY A 465 -15.15 -35.39 4.51
C GLY A 465 -13.63 -35.48 4.35
N VAL A 466 -12.95 -34.39 3.98
CA VAL A 466 -11.48 -34.31 3.93
C VAL A 466 -10.91 -34.23 5.36
N LEU A 467 -11.50 -33.38 6.21
CA LEU A 467 -11.11 -33.23 7.61
C LEU A 467 -11.26 -34.54 8.40
N ALA A 468 -12.33 -35.31 8.15
CA ALA A 468 -12.56 -36.61 8.79
C ALA A 468 -11.49 -37.66 8.44
N ARG A 469 -10.80 -37.49 7.29
CA ARG A 469 -9.65 -38.32 6.88
C ARG A 469 -8.33 -37.83 7.49
N GLY A 470 -8.34 -36.75 8.26
CA GLY A 470 -7.17 -36.20 8.93
C GLY A 470 -6.37 -35.18 8.12
N TYR A 471 -6.78 -34.90 6.88
CA TYR A 471 -6.16 -33.88 6.02
C TYR A 471 -6.75 -32.50 6.30
N ASP A 472 -5.95 -31.45 6.12
CA ASP A 472 -6.41 -30.07 6.26
C ASP A 472 -6.97 -29.52 4.93
N VAL A 473 -7.81 -28.50 4.99
CA VAL A 473 -8.38 -27.79 3.83
C VAL A 473 -8.21 -26.29 4.02
N LEU A 474 -7.58 -25.62 3.06
CA LEU A 474 -7.52 -24.17 3.02
C LEU A 474 -8.85 -23.58 2.53
N LEU A 475 -9.39 -22.63 3.28
CA LEU A 475 -10.65 -21.95 2.96
C LEU A 475 -10.34 -20.62 2.26
N LEU A 476 -10.63 -20.57 0.96
CA LEU A 476 -10.39 -19.45 0.06
C LEU A 476 -11.68 -18.64 -0.06
N THR A 477 -11.62 -17.36 0.30
CA THR A 477 -12.83 -16.51 0.42
C THR A 477 -12.81 -15.29 -0.47
N GLN A 478 -11.70 -15.04 -1.16
CA GLN A 478 -11.60 -13.94 -2.11
C GLN A 478 -11.82 -14.46 -3.54
N ASP A 479 -12.49 -13.64 -4.35
CA ASP A 479 -12.77 -13.88 -5.77
C ASP A 479 -11.51 -14.19 -6.60
N VAL A 480 -10.36 -13.65 -6.23
CA VAL A 480 -9.06 -13.86 -6.89
C VAL A 480 -8.39 -15.19 -6.52
N ASP A 481 -8.76 -15.81 -5.40
CA ASP A 481 -8.00 -16.91 -4.80
C ASP A 481 -7.87 -18.13 -5.72
N GLU A 482 -8.99 -18.55 -6.31
CA GLU A 482 -9.01 -19.74 -7.17
C GLU A 482 -8.26 -19.49 -8.48
N PHE A 483 -8.34 -18.27 -9.04
CA PHE A 483 -7.54 -17.89 -10.21
C PHE A 483 -6.04 -17.87 -9.91
N THR A 484 -5.65 -17.43 -8.71
CA THR A 484 -4.26 -17.51 -8.23
C THR A 484 -3.79 -18.96 -8.19
N PHE A 485 -4.55 -19.86 -7.55
CA PHE A 485 -4.17 -21.28 -7.46
C PHE A 485 -4.12 -21.98 -8.82
N GLN A 486 -5.08 -21.71 -9.71
CA GLN A 486 -5.04 -22.24 -11.07
C GLN A 486 -3.85 -21.74 -11.88
N SER A 487 -3.43 -20.49 -11.66
CA SER A 487 -2.23 -19.93 -12.32
C SER A 487 -0.94 -20.54 -11.78
N MET A 488 -0.89 -20.83 -10.48
CA MET A 488 0.25 -21.51 -9.84
C MET A 488 0.41 -22.95 -10.33
N ARG A 489 -0.70 -23.69 -10.48
CA ARG A 489 -0.78 -25.14 -10.73
C ARG A 489 -0.24 -26.01 -9.59
N GLU A 490 0.99 -25.74 -9.17
CA GLU A 490 1.66 -26.39 -8.06
C GLU A 490 2.30 -25.37 -7.11
N TYR A 491 2.56 -25.81 -5.89
CA TYR A 491 3.41 -25.14 -4.93
C TYR A 491 4.67 -25.98 -4.70
N VAL A 492 5.83 -25.34 -4.76
CA VAL A 492 7.13 -25.98 -4.52
C VAL A 492 7.58 -25.65 -3.11
N ALA A 493 7.37 -26.58 -2.19
CA ALA A 493 7.84 -26.45 -0.82
C ALA A 493 9.32 -26.85 -0.76
N LYS A 494 10.19 -25.88 -0.46
CA LYS A 494 11.63 -26.10 -0.40
C LYS A 494 12.06 -26.79 0.88
N ASP A 495 13.20 -27.47 0.83
CA ASP A 495 13.91 -27.98 2.01
C ASP A 495 13.03 -28.86 2.93
N CYS A 496 12.14 -29.67 2.35
CA CYS A 496 11.31 -30.60 3.10
C CYS A 496 12.07 -31.89 3.43
N PRO A 497 11.78 -32.57 4.56
CA PRO A 497 12.31 -33.91 4.81
C PRO A 497 11.98 -34.85 3.65
N LYS A 498 13.00 -35.55 3.16
CA LYS A 498 12.86 -36.49 2.05
C LYS A 498 11.85 -37.59 2.38
N VAL A 499 10.94 -37.86 1.45
CA VAL A 499 9.98 -38.95 1.56
C VAL A 499 10.58 -40.20 0.91
N TYR A 500 10.69 -41.28 1.69
CA TYR A 500 11.22 -42.55 1.23
C TYR A 500 10.08 -43.48 0.80
N GLU A 501 10.17 -44.05 -0.40
CA GLU A 501 9.15 -44.99 -0.92
C GLU A 501 9.18 -46.35 -0.19
N ASP A 502 10.33 -46.72 0.38
CA ASP A 502 10.50 -47.99 1.09
C ASP A 502 10.81 -47.79 2.58
N GLU A 503 10.14 -48.58 3.41
CA GLU A 503 10.23 -48.51 4.87
C GLU A 503 11.66 -48.77 5.38
N ALA A 504 12.43 -49.61 4.69
CA ALA A 504 13.79 -49.93 5.10
C ALA A 504 14.75 -48.75 4.89
N ALA A 505 14.60 -47.99 3.80
CA ALA A 505 15.34 -46.75 3.55
C ALA A 505 14.93 -45.66 4.53
N ARG A 506 13.63 -45.56 4.86
CA ARG A 506 13.13 -44.64 5.89
C ARG A 506 13.75 -44.94 7.25
N GLU A 507 13.76 -46.20 7.68
CA GLU A 507 14.38 -46.63 8.94
C GLU A 507 15.89 -46.39 8.95
N ALA A 508 16.58 -46.68 7.83
CA ALA A 508 18.01 -46.44 7.70
C ALA A 508 18.36 -44.95 7.78
N ALA A 509 17.58 -44.09 7.11
CA ALA A 509 17.74 -42.63 7.15
C ALA A 509 17.47 -42.08 8.56
N ALA A 510 16.38 -42.51 9.20
CA ALA A 510 16.07 -42.13 10.57
C ALA A 510 17.18 -42.53 11.54
N LYS A 511 17.76 -43.73 11.38
CA LYS A 511 18.91 -44.18 12.16
C LYS A 511 20.16 -43.35 11.88
N ALA A 512 20.45 -43.02 10.62
CA ALA A 512 21.59 -42.18 10.27
C ALA A 512 21.49 -40.79 10.92
N VAL A 513 20.31 -40.19 10.91
CA VAL A 513 20.04 -38.92 11.60
C VAL A 513 20.23 -39.07 13.12
N ALA A 514 19.73 -40.16 13.72
CA ALA A 514 19.94 -40.45 15.14
C ALA A 514 21.42 -40.65 15.51
N ASP A 515 22.23 -41.18 14.58
CA ASP A 515 23.67 -41.36 14.69
C ASP A 515 24.48 -40.08 14.35
N GLY A 516 23.81 -38.96 14.06
CA GLY A 516 24.41 -37.64 13.89
C GLY A 516 24.56 -37.14 12.45
N ALA A 517 23.94 -37.81 11.47
CA ALA A 517 23.87 -37.30 10.10
C ALA A 517 22.85 -36.14 9.98
N GLU A 518 23.08 -35.25 9.02
CA GLU A 518 22.07 -34.26 8.63
C GLU A 518 20.89 -34.96 7.93
N PRO A 519 19.64 -34.52 8.14
CA PRO A 519 18.49 -35.06 7.45
C PRO A 519 18.59 -34.81 5.94
N GLU A 520 18.25 -35.80 5.12
CA GLU A 520 18.10 -35.61 3.68
C GLU A 520 16.88 -34.71 3.41
N LEU A 521 17.09 -33.68 2.61
CA LEU A 521 16.07 -32.72 2.22
C LEU A 521 15.80 -32.77 0.72
N GLU A 522 14.56 -32.48 0.31
CA GLU A 522 14.15 -32.34 -1.08
C GLU A 522 13.07 -31.27 -1.26
N ASP A 523 12.98 -30.73 -2.48
CA ASP A 523 11.88 -29.86 -2.87
C ASP A 523 10.63 -30.72 -3.17
N ARG A 524 9.51 -30.42 -2.51
CA ARG A 524 8.24 -31.11 -2.73
C ARG A 524 7.36 -30.30 -3.67
N HIS A 525 7.03 -30.89 -4.83
CA HIS A 525 6.09 -30.34 -5.79
C HIS A 525 4.67 -30.83 -5.45
N LEU A 526 3.79 -29.92 -5.04
CA LEU A 526 2.45 -30.25 -4.56
C LEU A 526 1.40 -29.56 -5.41
N GLU A 527 0.50 -30.35 -6.01
CA GLU A 527 -0.66 -29.82 -6.73
C GLU A 527 -1.61 -29.10 -5.77
N LEU A 528 -2.30 -28.08 -6.29
CA LEU A 528 -3.37 -27.37 -5.60
C LEU A 528 -4.71 -27.95 -6.05
N LYS A 529 -5.41 -28.69 -5.19
CA LYS A 529 -6.67 -29.36 -5.53
C LYS A 529 -7.87 -28.80 -4.78
N ASN A 530 -8.87 -28.35 -5.56
CA ASN A 530 -10.16 -27.95 -5.02
C ASN A 530 -10.94 -29.21 -4.59
N VAL A 531 -11.41 -29.25 -3.34
CA VAL A 531 -12.13 -30.42 -2.81
C VAL A 531 -13.53 -30.60 -3.41
N ALA A 532 -14.09 -29.55 -4.02
CA ALA A 532 -15.38 -29.56 -4.70
C ALA A 532 -15.31 -30.09 -6.15
N THR A 533 -14.12 -30.36 -6.70
CA THR A 533 -13.98 -30.92 -8.05
C THR A 533 -13.93 -32.45 -8.05
N GLY A 534 -14.34 -33.04 -9.17
CA GLY A 534 -14.44 -34.49 -9.37
C GLY A 534 -13.09 -35.23 -9.30
N ASP A 535 -11.97 -34.55 -9.52
CA ASP A 535 -10.60 -35.12 -9.61
C ASP A 535 -9.91 -35.35 -8.23
N LEU A 536 -10.66 -35.21 -7.15
CA LEU A 536 -10.13 -35.41 -5.81
C LEU A 536 -10.09 -36.90 -5.46
N ASP A 537 -8.92 -37.51 -5.59
CA ASP A 537 -8.68 -38.92 -5.26
C ASP A 537 -8.51 -39.17 -3.75
N LEU A 538 -9.61 -39.04 -2.99
CA LEU A 538 -9.66 -39.33 -1.54
C LEU A 538 -10.33 -40.66 -1.18
N ALA A 539 -11.05 -41.24 -2.13
CA ALA A 539 -11.72 -42.51 -1.94
C ALA A 539 -10.73 -43.66 -2.16
N SER A 540 -10.79 -44.68 -1.32
CA SER A 540 -10.04 -45.92 -1.55
C SER A 540 -10.46 -46.57 -2.87
N GLU A 541 -9.57 -47.38 -3.45
CA GLU A 541 -9.87 -48.13 -4.67
C GLU A 541 -11.12 -49.01 -4.53
N ASP A 542 -11.42 -49.48 -3.31
CA ASP A 542 -12.62 -50.26 -3.04
C ASP A 542 -13.87 -49.37 -2.98
N GLU A 543 -13.82 -48.21 -2.30
CA GLU A 543 -14.92 -47.23 -2.31
C GLU A 543 -15.24 -46.73 -3.72
N LYS A 544 -14.23 -46.49 -4.56
CA LYS A 544 -14.42 -46.13 -5.97
C LYS A 544 -15.14 -47.22 -6.74
N LYS A 545 -14.69 -48.48 -6.61
CA LYS A 545 -15.33 -49.62 -7.28
C LYS A 545 -16.76 -49.81 -6.81
N GLU A 546 -17.02 -49.72 -5.51
CA GLU A 546 -18.37 -49.80 -4.95
C GLU A 546 -19.28 -48.71 -5.55
N ALA A 547 -18.79 -47.47 -5.63
CA ALA A 547 -19.56 -46.36 -6.22
C ALA A 547 -19.78 -46.54 -7.72
N GLU A 548 -18.78 -47.00 -8.48
CA GLU A 548 -18.90 -47.29 -9.91
C GLU A 548 -19.87 -48.45 -10.19
N GLU A 549 -19.80 -49.52 -9.41
CA GLU A 549 -20.71 -50.66 -9.52
C GLU A 549 -22.14 -50.27 -9.20
N ALA A 550 -22.36 -49.55 -8.09
CA ALA A 550 -23.69 -49.05 -7.71
C ALA A 550 -24.22 -48.05 -8.75
N THR A 551 -23.35 -47.23 -9.35
CA THR A 551 -23.73 -46.34 -10.45
C THR A 551 -24.17 -47.10 -11.69
N ARG A 552 -23.49 -48.20 -12.00
CA ARG A 552 -23.84 -49.05 -13.13
C ARG A 552 -25.11 -49.86 -12.87
N GLU A 553 -25.31 -50.35 -11.64
CA GLU A 553 -26.50 -51.11 -11.25
C GLU A 553 -27.78 -50.28 -11.34
N HIS A 554 -27.68 -48.99 -11.03
CA HIS A 554 -28.82 -48.06 -11.03
C HIS A 554 -28.80 -47.06 -12.19
N SER A 555 -28.22 -47.42 -13.34
CA SER A 555 -28.10 -46.51 -14.50
C SER A 555 -29.44 -45.95 -14.96
N ASP A 556 -30.48 -46.78 -14.99
CA ASP A 556 -31.82 -46.39 -15.44
C ASP A 556 -32.44 -45.31 -14.53
N LEU A 557 -32.17 -45.36 -13.22
CA LEU A 557 -32.57 -44.31 -12.28
C LEU A 557 -31.81 -43.02 -12.60
N PHE A 558 -30.50 -43.09 -12.79
CA PHE A 558 -29.68 -41.89 -13.02
C PHE A 558 -29.95 -41.20 -14.36
N ASP A 559 -30.30 -41.96 -15.39
CA ASP A 559 -30.78 -41.42 -16.66
C ASP A 559 -32.11 -40.67 -16.46
N ALA A 560 -33.06 -41.26 -15.70
CA ALA A 560 -34.32 -40.60 -15.38
C ALA A 560 -34.13 -39.33 -14.52
N MET A 561 -33.21 -39.37 -13.56
CA MET A 561 -32.85 -38.19 -12.75
C MET A 561 -32.23 -37.09 -13.61
N LYS A 562 -31.32 -37.45 -14.52
CA LYS A 562 -30.69 -36.49 -15.44
C LYS A 562 -31.71 -35.86 -16.38
N GLU A 563 -32.65 -36.63 -16.90
CA GLU A 563 -33.76 -36.12 -17.72
C GLU A 563 -34.65 -35.16 -16.91
N ALA A 564 -34.98 -35.51 -15.67
CA ALA A 564 -35.76 -34.66 -14.76
C ALA A 564 -35.10 -33.30 -14.47
N LEU A 565 -33.77 -33.24 -14.49
CA LEU A 565 -32.99 -32.03 -14.27
C LEU A 565 -32.78 -31.18 -15.54
N GLY A 566 -33.30 -31.59 -16.70
CA GLY A 566 -33.44 -30.71 -17.86
C GLY A 566 -32.14 -30.11 -18.42
N GLY A 567 -30.99 -30.75 -18.19
CA GLY A 567 -29.68 -30.26 -18.62
C GLY A 567 -28.90 -29.45 -17.57
N ASN A 568 -29.46 -29.26 -16.37
CA ASN A 568 -28.80 -28.58 -15.25
C ASN A 568 -27.59 -29.35 -14.67
N VAL A 569 -27.44 -30.62 -15.05
CA VAL A 569 -26.30 -31.48 -14.74
C VAL A 569 -25.84 -32.25 -15.97
N GLN A 570 -24.53 -32.48 -16.07
CA GLN A 570 -23.94 -33.33 -17.09
C GLN A 570 -24.08 -34.81 -16.74
N LYS A 571 -24.07 -35.14 -15.45
CA LYS A 571 -24.05 -36.52 -14.95
C LYS A 571 -24.70 -36.62 -13.57
N VAL A 572 -25.30 -37.78 -13.29
CA VAL A 572 -25.75 -38.21 -11.96
C VAL A 572 -25.03 -39.51 -11.64
N ALA A 573 -24.46 -39.65 -10.45
CA ALA A 573 -23.70 -40.84 -10.06
C ALA A 573 -23.74 -41.09 -8.55
N VAL A 574 -23.35 -42.29 -8.11
CA VAL A 574 -23.05 -42.55 -6.71
C VAL A 574 -21.70 -41.92 -6.36
N SER A 575 -21.65 -41.20 -5.24
CA SER A 575 -20.46 -40.57 -4.74
C SER A 575 -19.52 -41.58 -4.07
N ALA A 576 -18.26 -41.63 -4.48
CA ALA A 576 -17.22 -42.36 -3.76
C ALA A 576 -16.71 -41.62 -2.51
N ARG A 577 -16.96 -40.30 -2.41
CA ARG A 577 -16.42 -39.44 -1.33
C ARG A 577 -17.34 -39.29 -0.13
N LEU A 578 -18.66 -39.46 -0.31
CA LEU A 578 -19.63 -39.26 0.77
C LEU A 578 -19.63 -40.39 1.81
N GLY A 579 -19.29 -41.63 1.45
CA GLY A 579 -19.10 -42.73 2.41
C GLY A 579 -20.25 -42.86 3.43
N GLU A 580 -19.91 -42.91 4.73
CA GLU A 580 -20.87 -42.97 5.85
C GLU A 580 -21.46 -41.60 6.27
N ASN A 581 -21.15 -40.51 5.55
CA ASN A 581 -21.69 -39.19 5.85
C ASN A 581 -23.22 -39.15 5.63
N ASP A 582 -23.98 -38.59 6.57
CA ASP A 582 -25.45 -38.46 6.45
C ASP A 582 -25.91 -37.53 5.31
N THR A 583 -24.99 -36.84 4.63
CA THR A 583 -25.26 -36.00 3.46
C THR A 583 -25.84 -36.84 2.31
N PRO A 584 -27.07 -36.57 1.85
CA PRO A 584 -27.73 -37.41 0.84
C PRO A 584 -27.23 -37.15 -0.59
N ALA A 585 -26.81 -35.93 -0.90
CA ALA A 585 -26.31 -35.53 -2.20
C ALA A 585 -25.37 -34.32 -2.10
N VAL A 586 -24.45 -34.21 -3.06
CA VAL A 586 -23.61 -33.02 -3.29
C VAL A 586 -23.56 -32.72 -4.77
N ILE A 587 -23.15 -31.49 -5.11
CA ILE A 587 -22.91 -31.10 -6.48
C ILE A 587 -21.42 -30.79 -6.64
N THR A 588 -20.79 -31.48 -7.60
CA THR A 588 -19.38 -31.31 -7.94
C THR A 588 -19.26 -30.85 -9.38
N THR A 589 -18.03 -30.57 -9.82
CA THR A 589 -17.76 -30.18 -11.21
C THR A 589 -16.73 -31.08 -11.86
N GLU A 590 -16.98 -31.43 -13.13
CA GLU A 590 -15.99 -31.99 -14.05
C GLU A 590 -15.37 -30.87 -14.90
N GLY A 591 -14.09 -31.02 -15.23
CA GLY A 591 -13.34 -30.04 -16.04
C GLY A 591 -12.76 -28.86 -15.25
N PRO A 592 -12.31 -27.80 -15.95
CA PRO A 592 -11.47 -26.75 -15.38
C PRO A 592 -12.22 -25.64 -14.64
N LEU A 593 -13.55 -25.59 -14.73
CA LEU A 593 -14.37 -24.51 -14.15
C LEU A 593 -15.13 -25.03 -12.92
N SER A 594 -14.81 -24.45 -11.76
CA SER A 594 -15.51 -24.72 -10.50
C SER A 594 -16.84 -23.95 -10.44
N LEU A 595 -17.69 -24.31 -9.46
CA LEU A 595 -18.92 -23.57 -9.16
C LEU A 595 -18.63 -22.14 -8.70
N GLU A 596 -17.58 -21.95 -7.90
CA GLU A 596 -17.25 -20.62 -7.36
C GLU A 596 -16.70 -19.71 -8.46
N MET A 597 -15.83 -20.21 -9.34
CA MET A 597 -15.41 -19.45 -10.52
C MET A 597 -16.57 -19.07 -11.42
N GLU A 598 -17.54 -19.98 -11.66
CA GLU A 598 -18.74 -19.64 -12.43
C GLU A 598 -19.46 -18.43 -11.80
N LYS A 599 -19.61 -18.40 -10.47
CA LYS A 599 -20.22 -17.26 -9.76
C LYS A 599 -19.39 -15.98 -9.88
N VAL A 600 -18.07 -16.07 -9.71
CA VAL A 600 -17.18 -14.90 -9.82
C VAL A 600 -17.24 -14.31 -11.22
N LEU A 601 -17.17 -15.15 -12.25
CA LEU A 601 -17.29 -14.69 -13.64
C LEU A 601 -18.67 -14.06 -13.90
N LYS A 602 -19.76 -14.61 -13.35
CA LYS A 602 -21.13 -14.08 -13.51
C LYS A 602 -21.33 -12.72 -12.83
N ARG A 603 -20.58 -12.45 -11.75
CA ARG A 603 -20.58 -11.15 -11.07
C ARG A 603 -19.71 -10.11 -11.77
N GLY A 604 -18.85 -10.53 -12.70
CA GLY A 604 -17.96 -9.64 -13.44
C GLY A 604 -18.68 -8.76 -14.47
N PRO A 605 -18.00 -7.75 -15.03
CA PRO A 605 -18.58 -6.85 -16.04
C PRO A 605 -19.10 -7.55 -17.30
N GLU A 606 -18.57 -8.74 -17.61
CA GLU A 606 -18.93 -9.57 -18.76
C GLU A 606 -19.83 -10.77 -18.37
N GLY A 607 -20.39 -10.78 -17.17
CA GLY A 607 -21.14 -11.92 -16.61
C GLY A 607 -22.48 -12.26 -17.29
N ASP A 608 -23.00 -11.35 -18.13
CA ASP A 608 -24.28 -11.50 -18.83
C ASP A 608 -24.10 -11.74 -20.36
N VAL A 609 -22.89 -12.06 -20.82
CA VAL A 609 -22.63 -12.30 -22.25
C VAL A 609 -23.08 -13.70 -22.66
N GLU A 610 -23.86 -13.79 -23.74
CA GLU A 610 -24.30 -15.05 -24.32
C GLU A 610 -23.08 -15.92 -24.74
N GLY A 611 -23.01 -17.16 -24.26
CA GLY A 611 -21.88 -18.07 -24.50
C GLY A 611 -20.84 -18.12 -23.39
N MET A 612 -21.09 -17.48 -22.25
CA MET A 612 -20.26 -17.57 -21.06
C MET A 612 -20.06 -19.02 -20.58
N PRO A 613 -18.83 -19.46 -20.24
CA PRO A 613 -18.59 -20.80 -19.74
C PRO A 613 -19.36 -21.11 -18.45
N THR A 614 -20.04 -22.26 -18.42
CA THR A 614 -20.73 -22.78 -17.24
C THR A 614 -20.01 -24.01 -16.71
N ALA A 615 -20.01 -24.22 -15.40
CA ALA A 615 -19.38 -25.39 -14.81
C ALA A 615 -20.09 -26.67 -15.27
N GLN A 616 -19.33 -27.75 -15.52
CA GLN A 616 -19.93 -29.02 -15.89
C GLN A 616 -20.35 -29.75 -14.61
N ARG A 617 -21.58 -29.49 -14.19
CA ARG A 617 -22.09 -29.94 -12.88
C ARG A 617 -22.40 -31.44 -12.87
N VAL A 618 -22.04 -32.11 -11.78
CA VAL A 618 -22.35 -33.51 -11.50
C VAL A 618 -23.11 -33.60 -10.18
N LEU A 619 -24.28 -34.23 -10.20
CA LEU A 619 -25.01 -34.54 -8.97
C LEU A 619 -24.53 -35.90 -8.45
N GLU A 620 -23.81 -35.90 -7.34
CA GLU A 620 -23.35 -37.12 -6.68
C GLU A 620 -24.26 -37.47 -5.51
N LEU A 621 -24.78 -38.70 -5.48
CA LEU A 621 -25.66 -39.20 -4.42
C LEU A 621 -24.90 -40.10 -3.45
N ASN A 622 -25.25 -40.05 -2.17
CA ASN A 622 -24.76 -41.04 -1.23
C ASN A 622 -25.57 -42.33 -1.34
N GLY A 623 -24.96 -43.38 -1.91
CA GLY A 623 -25.56 -44.71 -2.04
C GLY A 623 -25.94 -45.38 -0.71
N LYS A 624 -25.31 -44.98 0.41
CA LYS A 624 -25.59 -45.49 1.76
C LYS A 624 -26.71 -44.70 2.46
N SER A 625 -27.17 -43.59 1.89
CA SER A 625 -28.23 -42.77 2.49
C SER A 625 -29.60 -43.45 2.41
N PRO A 626 -30.45 -43.35 3.45
CA PRO A 626 -31.85 -43.79 3.37
C PRO A 626 -32.65 -43.12 2.24
N VAL A 627 -32.25 -41.92 1.82
CA VAL A 627 -32.90 -41.22 0.69
C VAL A 627 -32.61 -41.92 -0.63
N PHE A 628 -31.41 -42.47 -0.81
CA PHE A 628 -31.05 -43.24 -2.00
C PHE A 628 -31.93 -44.48 -2.14
N GLY A 629 -32.13 -45.24 -1.05
CA GLY A 629 -33.03 -46.39 -1.06
C GLY A 629 -34.48 -46.03 -1.43
N LYS A 630 -34.96 -44.83 -1.05
CA LYS A 630 -36.30 -44.36 -1.44
C LYS A 630 -36.39 -44.02 -2.93
N LEU A 631 -35.32 -43.49 -3.53
CA LEU A 631 -35.24 -43.25 -4.98
C LEU A 631 -35.25 -44.55 -5.76
N VAL A 632 -34.45 -45.54 -5.34
CA VAL A 632 -34.41 -46.88 -5.95
C VAL A 632 -35.79 -47.52 -5.91
N ALA A 633 -36.45 -47.52 -4.75
CA ALA A 633 -37.80 -48.08 -4.62
C ALA A 633 -38.86 -47.35 -5.47
N ALA A 634 -38.74 -46.02 -5.65
CA ALA A 634 -39.63 -45.25 -6.52
C ALA A 634 -39.44 -45.62 -8.00
N GLN A 635 -38.19 -45.79 -8.43
CA GLN A 635 -37.85 -46.24 -9.78
C GLN A 635 -38.38 -47.65 -10.06
N GLU A 636 -38.16 -48.60 -9.14
CA GLU A 636 -38.64 -49.98 -9.27
C GLU A 636 -40.18 -50.07 -9.31
N ALA A 637 -40.86 -49.16 -8.61
CA ALA A 637 -42.32 -49.04 -8.65
C ALA A 637 -42.85 -48.33 -9.91
N GLY A 638 -41.98 -47.77 -10.75
CA GLY A 638 -42.37 -46.98 -11.93
C GLY A 638 -43.00 -45.62 -11.59
N ASP A 639 -42.73 -45.07 -10.41
CA ASP A 639 -43.29 -43.80 -9.92
C ASP A 639 -42.43 -42.61 -10.39
N ALA A 640 -42.58 -42.26 -11.67
CA ALA A 640 -41.78 -41.21 -12.31
C ALA A 640 -41.98 -39.82 -11.66
N ASP A 641 -43.18 -39.51 -11.16
CA ASP A 641 -43.48 -38.24 -10.51
C ASP A 641 -42.69 -38.11 -9.20
N LYS A 642 -42.61 -39.20 -8.43
CA LYS A 642 -41.86 -39.24 -7.18
C LYS A 642 -40.35 -39.20 -7.39
N VAL A 643 -39.84 -39.91 -8.41
CA VAL A 643 -38.42 -39.81 -8.80
C VAL A 643 -38.10 -38.34 -9.12
N LYS A 644 -38.90 -37.70 -9.98
CA LYS A 644 -38.72 -36.30 -10.35
C LYS A 644 -38.76 -35.35 -9.14
N LEU A 645 -39.73 -35.50 -8.24
CA LEU A 645 -39.86 -34.69 -7.04
C LEU A 645 -38.62 -34.82 -6.14
N TYR A 646 -38.18 -36.05 -5.87
CA TYR A 646 -37.02 -36.31 -5.01
C TYR A 646 -35.72 -35.85 -5.64
N THR A 647 -35.55 -36.04 -6.96
CA THR A 647 -34.39 -35.54 -7.70
C THR A 647 -34.30 -34.02 -7.62
N GLY A 648 -35.39 -33.29 -7.89
CA GLY A 648 -35.40 -31.84 -7.82
C GLY A 648 -35.05 -31.33 -6.43
N LEU A 649 -35.62 -31.92 -5.39
CA LEU A 649 -35.33 -31.55 -4.01
C LEU A 649 -33.87 -31.79 -3.61
N LEU A 650 -33.29 -32.94 -3.99
CA LEU A 650 -31.89 -33.24 -3.71
C LEU A 650 -30.95 -32.29 -4.46
N TYR A 651 -31.28 -31.97 -5.70
CA TYR A 651 -30.52 -31.01 -6.50
C TYR A 651 -30.55 -29.60 -5.88
N ASP A 652 -31.74 -29.10 -5.56
CA ASP A 652 -31.91 -27.77 -4.93
C ASP A 652 -31.23 -27.71 -3.55
N GLN A 653 -31.32 -28.78 -2.76
CA GLN A 653 -30.59 -28.88 -1.48
C GLN A 653 -29.08 -28.85 -1.67
N ALA A 654 -28.55 -29.58 -2.66
CA ALA A 654 -27.12 -29.57 -2.98
C ALA A 654 -26.67 -28.17 -3.44
N LEU A 655 -27.45 -27.48 -4.26
CA LEU A 655 -27.18 -26.10 -4.65
C LEU A 655 -27.15 -25.15 -3.44
N LEU A 656 -28.11 -25.28 -2.52
CA LEU A 656 -28.15 -24.44 -1.31
C LEU A 656 -26.91 -24.63 -0.43
N VAL A 657 -26.39 -25.85 -0.30
CA VAL A 657 -25.14 -26.12 0.41
C VAL A 657 -23.96 -25.38 -0.24
N GLU A 658 -23.94 -25.34 -1.58
CA GLU A 658 -22.97 -24.56 -2.37
C GLU A 658 -23.22 -23.04 -2.35
N GLY A 659 -24.25 -22.56 -1.65
CA GLY A 659 -24.62 -21.15 -1.61
C GLY A 659 -25.23 -20.65 -2.93
N ILE A 660 -25.75 -21.56 -3.75
CA ILE A 660 -26.46 -21.26 -4.98
C ILE A 660 -27.96 -21.33 -4.70
N LEU A 661 -28.68 -20.26 -5.02
CA LEU A 661 -30.13 -20.25 -4.90
C LEU A 661 -30.76 -21.14 -5.99
N PRO A 662 -31.80 -21.92 -5.65
CA PRO A 662 -32.62 -22.60 -6.64
C PRO A 662 -33.18 -21.60 -7.66
N GLU A 663 -33.30 -22.02 -8.93
CA GLU A 663 -33.84 -21.16 -9.99
C GLU A 663 -35.28 -20.74 -9.72
N ASP A 664 -36.08 -21.63 -9.12
CA ASP A 664 -37.43 -21.35 -8.66
C ASP A 664 -37.58 -21.69 -7.16
N PRO A 665 -37.30 -20.72 -6.26
CA PRO A 665 -37.46 -20.90 -4.82
C PRO A 665 -38.91 -21.21 -4.40
N VAL A 666 -39.91 -20.83 -5.20
CA VAL A 666 -41.33 -21.08 -4.91
C VAL A 666 -41.66 -22.55 -5.19
N ALA A 667 -41.17 -23.09 -6.31
CA ALA A 667 -41.28 -24.51 -6.61
C ALA A 667 -40.56 -25.36 -5.56
N PHE A 668 -39.35 -24.98 -5.16
CA PHE A 668 -38.62 -25.67 -4.08
C PHE A 668 -39.45 -25.72 -2.78
N ALA A 669 -39.97 -24.57 -2.32
CA ALA A 669 -40.78 -24.50 -1.11
C ALA A 669 -42.05 -25.36 -1.20
N LYS A 670 -42.71 -25.37 -2.37
CA LYS A 670 -43.87 -26.23 -2.62
C LYS A 670 -43.50 -27.71 -2.56
N ASN A 671 -42.41 -28.10 -3.20
CA ASN A 671 -41.92 -29.48 -3.19
C ASN A 671 -41.59 -29.96 -1.78
N VAL A 672 -41.02 -29.10 -0.92
CA VAL A 672 -40.79 -29.41 0.49
C VAL A 672 -42.11 -29.65 1.23
N CYS A 673 -43.12 -28.82 1.01
CA CYS A 673 -44.45 -29.00 1.60
C CYS A 673 -45.13 -30.29 1.13
N GLU A 674 -44.89 -30.75 -0.11
CA GLU A 674 -45.43 -32.01 -0.62
C GLU A 674 -44.83 -33.25 0.09
N LEU A 675 -43.72 -33.10 0.83
CA LEU A 675 -43.11 -34.18 1.62
C LEU A 675 -43.60 -34.27 3.08
N MET A 676 -44.27 -33.23 3.59
CA MET A 676 -44.78 -33.14 4.96
C MET A 676 -46.19 -33.71 5.07
#